data_AF-A0A1I7SY94-F1
#
_entry.id   AF-A0A1I7SY94-F1
#
_cell.length_a   1.000
_cell.length_b   1.000
_cell.length_c   1.000
_cell.angle_alpha   90.00
_cell.angle_beta   90.00
_cell.angle_gamma   90.00
#
_symmetry.space_group_name_H-M   'P 1'
#
loop_
_entity.id
_entity.type
_entity.pdbx_description
1 polymer ?
#
loop_
_entity_poly.entity_id
_entity_poly.type
_entity_poly.pdbx_seq_one_letter_code
_entity_poly.pdbx_strand_id
1 'polypeptide(L)'
;MGSNFSNILAETFRIPLASFQEIIAVKTDETIKEIDRMSEAYDTFNKDQEKAEQRNISKLNIQEMETGVNILEFFAGLEEKDFNVDLAADKLLKTARSMENDKIFGYCKGVDESIVHNFYQLFKERPETYVGLVNNGALVLFKDFLQQTSEIINCLEEIRSLKGALDNLTILEEDRKYEPARKAMRLARELSALSTVEEQMSSTIEKICQGLENSRLVWNVPSVTPGQPEVYVEKSLDMLSHLSNATTALSSNGNPIDLIYTAGFKEPKDWLKVLDDLKSPWFQKHISQGASVQNLSNTLEPYSNLSKLIVEMDSMWKSLVETVDDDVIRGAQQLKDIREFALESGSFEDFLNNSKQNFKKCMQNKTIELDKNLFFLFESEKQPVENLVKIVKDAMRLVTELSSKLSKKSNFDNTEIDYLTYFVSVLHFVEMELNDTTTNNTYASAVHTMDQIQTRMKWFIPGNESDFFEVLNLIADVKKRMNDVKITVKKVITPASEPGIKTILTNMKISELVTCLRSLAENFGKSLHVIEALDEVRASRKQLLSLKSFTLNTQQVLLENGLVDWLLHEKRMNSLLKEVDLLEKVAEGLRNKSLMDMATVFEEASKIEGLAGNPSQLRAVHKTLSENGNNKTEIDYFDFVKNHDLDFAKHSARLSNARITTNYLNSYFDDVFGRNPVKNVKTVEKVVEKERLIEKNSSWVTIIISITVPILLLVIIGAVIYGFTAKGREHYITLLIYYFGKPKHFEKRWRYSLFMDRTDEKNALLDAVRETNQVNLKKVLKDRPYISAYNTFGNTALHLSVKLGLPEIAKELIKNGADQTLKNSKNLLPNQMIPVDYKTKFPERAEKYEEVQKILKKYENKRYRIKVPRKFPVSSFHIYGDEGISDEVADKFLEKFRSIWIFQGTIIMKEQWMIDCLSNPKLIERDVDYLIEKVNYKGKVFDTVLQWSEYMAKGKMPYL
;
A
#
# COMPACT_ATOMS: atom_id res chain seq x y z
N MET A 1 7.67 -39.13 44.44
CA MET A 1 9.00 -39.57 44.95
C MET A 1 9.52 -38.52 45.92
N GLY A 2 10.46 -38.85 46.82
CA GLY A 2 11.05 -37.85 47.72
C GLY A 2 11.86 -36.82 46.93
N SER A 3 11.79 -35.54 47.34
CA SER A 3 12.40 -34.39 46.64
C SER A 3 13.87 -34.61 46.25
N ASN A 4 14.65 -35.24 47.13
CA ASN A 4 16.07 -35.50 46.92
C ASN A 4 16.36 -36.42 45.72
N PHE A 5 15.45 -37.30 45.32
CA PHE A 5 15.70 -38.20 44.18
C PHE A 5 15.55 -37.47 42.84
N SER A 6 14.58 -36.54 42.73
CA SER A 6 14.46 -35.67 41.55
C SER A 6 15.67 -34.76 41.38
N ASN A 7 16.28 -34.28 42.48
CA ASN A 7 17.53 -33.52 42.43
C ASN A 7 18.69 -34.35 41.86
N ILE A 8 18.86 -35.59 42.32
CA ILE A 8 19.89 -36.52 41.84
C ILE A 8 19.74 -36.76 40.32
N LEU A 9 18.52 -37.01 39.85
CA LEU A 9 18.27 -37.24 38.41
C LEU A 9 18.48 -35.99 37.56
N ALA A 10 18.00 -34.83 38.02
CA ALA A 10 18.18 -33.55 37.32
C ALA A 10 19.68 -33.18 37.18
N GLU A 11 20.48 -33.35 38.24
CA GLU A 11 21.93 -33.19 38.17
C GLU A 11 22.58 -34.22 37.22
N THR A 12 22.17 -35.50 37.30
CA THR A 12 22.70 -36.59 36.47
C THR A 12 22.50 -36.32 34.98
N PHE A 13 21.33 -35.78 34.60
CA PHE A 13 20.98 -35.42 33.22
C PHE A 13 21.34 -33.98 32.83
N ARG A 14 22.04 -33.24 33.71
CA ARG A 14 22.53 -31.88 33.45
C ARG A 14 21.43 -30.89 33.06
N ILE A 15 20.30 -30.96 33.75
CA ILE A 15 19.14 -30.08 33.55
C ILE A 15 18.71 -29.42 34.88
N PRO A 16 18.27 -28.14 34.90
CA PRO A 16 17.70 -27.53 36.10
C PRO A 16 16.48 -28.31 36.63
N LEU A 17 16.38 -28.45 37.95
CA LEU A 17 15.31 -29.23 38.60
C LEU A 17 13.90 -28.82 38.15
N ALA A 18 13.64 -27.52 38.03
CA ALA A 18 12.33 -27.01 37.59
C ALA A 18 11.97 -27.52 36.19
N SER A 19 12.89 -27.37 35.22
CA SER A 19 12.71 -27.88 33.86
C SER A 19 12.56 -29.41 33.83
N PHE A 20 13.34 -30.14 34.64
CA PHE A 20 13.21 -31.60 34.74
C PHE A 20 11.83 -32.02 35.28
N GLN A 21 11.31 -31.31 36.28
CA GLN A 21 10.00 -31.58 36.86
C GLN A 21 8.86 -31.34 35.85
N GLU A 22 8.89 -30.24 35.10
CA GLU A 22 7.87 -30.00 34.06
C GLU A 22 7.93 -31.03 32.93
N ILE A 23 9.14 -31.49 32.54
CA ILE A 23 9.29 -32.50 31.47
C ILE A 23 8.72 -33.87 31.88
N ILE A 24 8.89 -34.29 33.14
CA ILE A 24 8.39 -35.60 33.60
C ILE A 24 6.94 -35.58 34.12
N ALA A 25 6.31 -34.40 34.22
CA ALA A 25 4.96 -34.23 34.79
C ALA A 25 3.81 -34.39 33.77
N VAL A 26 4.08 -35.09 32.66
CA VAL A 26 3.21 -35.15 31.47
C VAL A 26 2.67 -36.55 31.23
N LYS A 27 1.42 -36.65 30.74
CA LYS A 27 0.86 -37.89 30.16
C LYS A 27 0.85 -37.76 28.64
N THR A 28 1.71 -38.53 27.97
CA THR A 28 1.87 -38.51 26.52
C THR A 28 0.68 -39.10 25.75
N ASP A 29 0.02 -40.12 26.31
CA ASP A 29 -0.94 -40.96 25.58
C ASP A 29 -2.20 -40.21 25.12
N GLU A 30 -2.70 -39.25 25.91
CA GLU A 30 -3.86 -38.43 25.52
C GLU A 30 -3.46 -37.35 24.51
N THR A 31 -2.24 -36.82 24.60
CA THR A 31 -1.71 -35.83 23.65
C THR A 31 -1.49 -36.43 22.28
N ILE A 32 -0.94 -37.64 22.19
CA ILE A 32 -0.71 -38.32 20.90
C ILE A 32 -2.05 -38.53 20.18
N LYS A 33 -3.06 -39.09 20.86
CA LYS A 33 -4.42 -39.27 20.29
C LYS A 33 -5.00 -37.96 19.75
N GLU A 34 -4.77 -36.85 20.46
CA GLU A 34 -5.32 -35.56 20.09
C GLU A 34 -4.56 -34.91 18.92
N ILE A 35 -3.24 -35.08 18.85
CA ILE A 35 -2.44 -34.68 17.67
C ILE A 35 -2.85 -35.50 16.45
N ASP A 36 -3.01 -36.81 16.58
CA ASP A 36 -3.48 -37.69 15.50
C ASP A 36 -4.87 -37.25 15.02
N ARG A 37 -5.80 -36.98 15.93
CA ARG A 37 -7.15 -36.44 15.62
C ARG A 37 -7.08 -35.11 14.88
N MET A 38 -6.23 -34.18 15.32
CA MET A 38 -6.03 -32.89 14.65
C MET A 38 -5.46 -33.08 13.24
N SER A 39 -4.52 -34.01 13.06
CA SER A 39 -3.93 -34.35 11.76
C SER A 39 -4.95 -34.96 10.81
N GLU A 40 -5.74 -35.95 11.23
CA GLU A 40 -6.81 -36.56 10.41
C GLU A 40 -7.88 -35.54 10.00
N ALA A 41 -8.25 -34.63 10.91
CA ALA A 41 -9.19 -33.55 10.63
C ALA A 41 -8.62 -32.54 9.61
N TYR A 42 -7.35 -32.17 9.74
CA TYR A 42 -6.65 -31.28 8.80
C TYR A 42 -6.53 -31.89 7.40
N ASP A 43 -6.20 -33.18 7.32
CA ASP A 43 -6.14 -33.96 6.09
C ASP A 43 -7.51 -34.02 5.38
N THR A 44 -8.57 -34.18 6.16
CA THR A 44 -9.95 -34.21 5.66
C THR A 44 -10.38 -32.84 5.16
N PHE A 45 -10.10 -31.77 5.92
CA PHE A 45 -10.32 -30.38 5.53
C PHE A 45 -9.62 -30.05 4.20
N ASN A 46 -8.34 -30.41 4.05
CA ASN A 46 -7.60 -30.18 2.81
C ASN A 46 -8.21 -30.92 1.61
N LYS A 47 -8.56 -32.20 1.77
CA LYS A 47 -9.23 -33.00 0.72
C LYS A 47 -10.58 -32.41 0.32
N ASP A 48 -11.31 -31.80 1.25
CA ASP A 48 -12.60 -31.14 0.95
C ASP A 48 -12.42 -29.73 0.35
N GLN A 49 -11.35 -29.00 0.71
CA GLN A 49 -10.93 -27.78 0.00
C GLN A 49 -10.52 -28.08 -1.46
N GLU A 50 -9.79 -29.16 -1.72
CA GLU A 50 -9.44 -29.57 -3.09
C GLU A 50 -10.69 -29.96 -3.91
N LYS A 51 -11.67 -30.64 -3.30
CA LYS A 51 -12.97 -30.91 -3.93
C LYS A 51 -13.79 -29.63 -4.15
N ALA A 52 -13.66 -28.64 -3.27
CA ALA A 52 -14.28 -27.32 -3.41
C ALA A 52 -13.65 -26.54 -4.59
N GLU A 53 -12.33 -26.58 -4.75
CA GLU A 53 -11.61 -26.05 -5.91
C GLU A 53 -12.07 -26.72 -7.22
N GLN A 54 -12.22 -28.05 -7.24
CA GLN A 54 -12.80 -28.79 -8.38
C GLN A 54 -14.28 -28.43 -8.67
N ARG A 55 -14.99 -27.84 -7.70
CA ARG A 55 -16.39 -27.41 -7.80
C ARG A 55 -16.57 -25.88 -7.93
N ASN A 56 -15.49 -25.11 -8.14
CA ASN A 56 -15.49 -23.64 -8.20
C ASN A 56 -16.04 -22.95 -6.93
N ILE A 57 -15.98 -23.58 -5.76
CA ILE A 57 -16.24 -22.91 -4.47
C ILE A 57 -14.91 -22.32 -4.01
N SER A 58 -14.85 -20.98 -3.87
CA SER A 58 -13.59 -20.26 -3.64
C SER A 58 -13.00 -20.56 -2.27
N LYS A 59 -11.76 -21.05 -2.25
CA LYS A 59 -10.88 -21.08 -1.08
C LYS A 59 -10.85 -19.70 -0.41
N LEU A 60 -10.86 -19.68 0.92
CA LEU A 60 -10.78 -18.44 1.70
C LEU A 60 -9.42 -17.78 1.46
N ASN A 61 -9.38 -16.72 0.64
CA ASN A 61 -8.14 -16.06 0.25
C ASN A 61 -7.73 -15.05 1.34
N ILE A 62 -6.47 -15.12 1.78
CA ILE A 62 -5.87 -14.17 2.73
C ILE A 62 -6.09 -12.71 2.29
N GLN A 63 -6.06 -12.43 0.98
CA GLN A 63 -6.33 -11.09 0.44
C GLN A 63 -7.78 -10.62 0.65
N GLU A 64 -8.76 -11.53 0.74
CA GLU A 64 -10.15 -11.17 1.05
C GLU A 64 -10.31 -10.79 2.54
N MET A 65 -9.58 -11.47 3.44
CA MET A 65 -9.48 -11.09 4.86
C MET A 65 -8.78 -9.74 5.01
N GLU A 66 -7.61 -9.58 4.39
CA GLU A 66 -6.81 -8.36 4.38
C GLU A 66 -7.64 -7.16 3.87
N THR A 67 -8.45 -7.36 2.82
CA THR A 67 -9.38 -6.33 2.33
C THR A 67 -10.43 -5.95 3.38
N GLY A 68 -10.98 -6.93 4.11
CA GLY A 68 -11.94 -6.67 5.20
C GLY A 68 -11.33 -5.88 6.36
N VAL A 69 -10.12 -6.25 6.79
CA VAL A 69 -9.38 -5.56 7.86
C VAL A 69 -9.05 -4.12 7.47
N ASN A 70 -8.50 -3.90 6.26
CA ASN A 70 -8.22 -2.55 5.75
C ASN A 70 -9.46 -1.63 5.71
N ILE A 71 -10.64 -2.18 5.43
CA ILE A 71 -11.90 -1.42 5.46
C ILE A 71 -12.28 -1.03 6.89
N LEU A 72 -12.09 -1.92 7.87
CA LEU A 72 -12.36 -1.64 9.28
C LEU A 72 -11.36 -0.61 9.86
N GLU A 73 -10.06 -0.74 9.56
CA GLU A 73 -9.03 0.25 9.93
C GLU A 73 -9.32 1.62 9.33
N PHE A 74 -9.74 1.68 8.06
CA PHE A 74 -10.13 2.92 7.41
C PHE A 74 -11.28 3.64 8.14
N PHE A 75 -12.30 2.91 8.59
CA PHE A 75 -13.38 3.49 9.40
C PHE A 75 -12.95 3.84 10.82
N ALA A 76 -12.02 3.08 11.41
CA ALA A 76 -11.40 3.42 12.68
C ALA A 76 -10.65 4.77 12.57
N GLY A 77 -9.97 5.04 11.46
CA GLY A 77 -9.16 6.26 11.26
C GLY A 77 -9.89 7.60 11.14
N LEU A 78 -11.23 7.65 11.23
CA LEU A 78 -12.02 8.85 10.92
C LEU A 78 -12.22 9.78 12.14
N GLU A 79 -11.73 11.02 12.04
CA GLU A 79 -11.90 12.04 13.09
C GLU A 79 -13.05 13.02 12.81
N GLU A 80 -13.80 13.39 13.84
CA GLU A 80 -14.96 14.29 13.75
C GLU A 80 -14.60 15.71 13.24
N LYS A 81 -13.38 16.18 13.56
CA LYS A 81 -12.83 17.47 13.10
C LYS A 81 -12.68 17.55 11.57
N ASP A 82 -12.53 16.42 10.88
CA ASP A 82 -12.37 16.38 9.42
C ASP A 82 -13.68 16.73 8.68
N PHE A 83 -14.83 16.82 9.38
CA PHE A 83 -16.15 17.08 8.77
C PHE A 83 -16.77 18.41 9.20
N ASN A 84 -16.20 19.10 10.19
CA ASN A 84 -16.68 20.42 10.63
C ASN A 84 -15.97 21.56 9.89
N VAL A 85 -16.22 21.67 8.58
CA VAL A 85 -15.52 22.62 7.69
C VAL A 85 -16.46 23.68 7.14
N ASP A 86 -16.22 24.94 7.50
CA ASP A 86 -17.01 26.10 7.07
C ASP A 86 -16.15 27.06 6.23
N LEU A 87 -15.95 26.72 4.95
CA LEU A 87 -15.07 27.47 4.03
C LEU A 87 -15.75 27.70 2.68
N ALA A 88 -15.98 28.97 2.36
CA ALA A 88 -16.54 29.44 1.08
C ALA A 88 -15.45 29.62 -0.01
N ALA A 89 -15.73 29.12 -1.22
CA ALA A 89 -14.73 29.00 -2.30
C ALA A 89 -14.32 30.36 -2.90
N ASP A 90 -15.14 31.39 -2.66
CA ASP A 90 -14.96 32.74 -3.14
C ASP A 90 -13.64 33.37 -2.65
N LYS A 91 -13.24 33.12 -1.40
CA LYS A 91 -12.05 33.73 -0.81
C LYS A 91 -10.76 33.24 -1.47
N LEU A 92 -10.67 31.94 -1.72
CA LEU A 92 -9.52 31.32 -2.41
C LEU A 92 -9.41 31.83 -3.87
N LEU A 93 -10.55 31.96 -4.58
CA LEU A 93 -10.61 32.51 -5.93
C LEU A 93 -10.26 34.00 -6.01
N LYS A 94 -10.71 34.82 -5.05
CA LYS A 94 -10.36 36.24 -4.92
C LYS A 94 -8.85 36.43 -4.75
N THR A 95 -8.22 35.66 -3.85
CA THR A 95 -6.77 35.70 -3.62
C THR A 95 -5.98 35.26 -4.86
N ALA A 96 -6.43 34.22 -5.57
CA ALA A 96 -5.77 33.77 -6.80
C ALA A 96 -5.78 34.85 -7.90
N ARG A 97 -6.89 35.60 -8.04
CA ARG A 97 -7.01 36.66 -9.04
C ARG A 97 -6.21 37.92 -8.70
N SER A 98 -6.05 38.26 -7.41
CA SER A 98 -5.24 39.43 -7.01
C SER A 98 -3.77 39.32 -7.45
N MET A 99 -3.27 38.10 -7.72
CA MET A 99 -1.93 37.89 -8.24
C MET A 99 -1.67 38.49 -9.63
N GLU A 100 -2.69 38.91 -10.40
CA GLU A 100 -2.49 39.34 -11.81
C GLU A 100 -1.52 40.54 -11.92
N ASN A 101 -1.52 41.40 -10.90
CA ASN A 101 -0.68 42.59 -10.79
C ASN A 101 0.45 42.43 -9.75
N ASP A 102 0.80 41.20 -9.38
CA ASP A 102 1.83 40.94 -8.39
C ASP A 102 3.24 41.29 -8.90
N LYS A 103 4.09 41.78 -7.99
CA LYS A 103 5.47 42.17 -8.25
C LYS A 103 6.34 41.01 -8.73
N ILE A 104 5.97 39.74 -8.46
CA ILE A 104 6.70 38.57 -8.96
C ILE A 104 6.90 38.57 -10.48
N PHE A 105 6.02 39.22 -11.25
CA PHE A 105 6.13 39.30 -12.71
C PHE A 105 7.08 40.41 -13.22
N GLY A 106 7.72 41.15 -12.30
CA GLY A 106 8.80 42.07 -12.62
C GLY A 106 10.16 41.39 -12.78
N TYR A 107 10.40 40.29 -12.07
CA TYR A 107 11.70 39.60 -12.07
C TYR A 107 11.99 38.86 -13.38
N CYS A 108 13.27 38.80 -13.77
CA CYS A 108 13.78 38.13 -14.97
C CYS A 108 13.03 38.56 -16.25
N LYS A 109 12.56 39.80 -16.33
CA LYS A 109 11.59 40.23 -17.35
C LYS A 109 12.16 40.24 -18.77
N GLY A 110 13.42 40.65 -18.97
CA GLY A 110 14.01 40.78 -20.31
C GLY A 110 14.53 39.48 -20.95
N VAL A 111 14.75 38.43 -20.14
CA VAL A 111 15.22 37.12 -20.64
C VAL A 111 14.18 36.48 -21.58
N ASP A 112 14.59 36.08 -22.78
CA ASP A 112 13.81 35.25 -23.71
C ASP A 112 14.16 33.77 -23.50
N GLU A 113 13.19 32.95 -23.10
CA GLU A 113 13.46 31.54 -22.81
C GLU A 113 13.87 30.71 -24.05
N SER A 114 13.46 31.12 -25.24
CA SER A 114 13.73 30.40 -26.49
C SER A 114 15.17 30.61 -26.91
N ILE A 115 15.66 31.86 -26.91
CA ILE A 115 17.04 32.19 -27.29
C ILE A 115 18.03 31.48 -26.37
N VAL A 116 17.85 31.58 -25.05
CA VAL A 116 18.75 30.97 -24.06
C VAL A 116 18.74 29.43 -24.16
N HIS A 117 17.57 28.82 -24.31
CA HIS A 117 17.47 27.37 -24.44
C HIS A 117 18.09 26.86 -25.76
N ASN A 118 17.86 27.54 -26.88
CA ASN A 118 18.42 27.14 -28.17
C ASN A 118 19.95 27.27 -28.18
N PHE A 119 20.51 28.33 -27.59
CA PHE A 119 21.95 28.49 -27.43
C PHE A 119 22.57 27.34 -26.63
N TYR A 120 21.94 26.95 -25.51
CA TYR A 120 22.36 25.80 -24.71
C TYR A 120 22.43 24.48 -25.52
N GLN A 121 21.45 24.20 -26.39
CA GLN A 121 21.43 22.92 -27.14
C GLN A 121 22.64 22.76 -28.09
N LEU A 122 23.26 23.85 -28.58
CA LEU A 122 24.44 23.79 -29.45
C LEU A 122 25.64 23.05 -28.82
N PHE A 123 25.72 23.05 -27.49
CA PHE A 123 26.87 22.51 -26.73
C PHE A 123 26.60 21.12 -26.15
N LYS A 124 25.50 20.48 -26.53
CA LYS A 124 25.02 19.21 -25.96
C LYS A 124 25.34 17.97 -26.80
N GLU A 125 25.67 18.15 -28.08
CA GLU A 125 26.05 17.08 -29.00
C GLU A 125 27.56 17.11 -29.31
N ARG A 126 28.09 16.03 -29.91
CA ARG A 126 29.52 15.91 -30.22
C ARG A 126 29.90 16.67 -31.51
N PRO A 127 31.14 17.14 -31.66
CA PRO A 127 31.56 17.91 -32.83
C PRO A 127 31.33 17.23 -34.19
N GLU A 128 31.33 15.90 -34.21
CA GLU A 128 31.16 15.08 -35.41
C GLU A 128 29.74 15.14 -36.01
N THR A 129 28.71 15.57 -35.26
CA THR A 129 27.31 15.69 -35.77
C THR A 129 26.93 17.08 -36.28
N TYR A 130 27.81 18.09 -36.19
CA TYR A 130 27.48 19.49 -36.58
C TYR A 130 27.16 19.71 -38.07
N VAL A 131 27.48 18.74 -38.94
CA VAL A 131 27.36 18.85 -40.42
C VAL A 131 25.94 19.19 -40.90
N GLY A 132 24.89 18.86 -40.13
CA GLY A 132 23.49 19.17 -40.47
C GLY A 132 22.92 20.47 -39.89
N LEU A 133 23.55 21.07 -38.86
CA LEU A 133 22.97 22.17 -38.07
C LEU A 133 23.52 23.55 -38.43
N VAL A 134 24.73 23.62 -38.99
CA VAL A 134 25.45 24.89 -39.22
C VAL A 134 25.34 25.34 -40.69
N ASN A 135 24.13 25.62 -41.15
CA ASN A 135 23.95 26.74 -42.08
C ASN A 135 23.79 28.05 -41.27
N ASN A 136 23.54 29.19 -41.90
CA ASN A 136 23.58 30.54 -41.28
C ASN A 136 22.82 30.75 -39.94
N GLY A 137 21.96 29.82 -39.51
CA GLY A 137 21.22 29.88 -38.23
C GLY A 137 22.10 29.93 -36.97
N ALA A 138 23.29 29.32 -36.96
CA ALA A 138 24.19 29.38 -35.79
C ALA A 138 24.69 30.81 -35.51
N LEU A 139 25.08 31.55 -36.55
CA LEU A 139 25.51 32.96 -36.44
C LEU A 139 24.35 33.89 -36.03
N VAL A 140 23.12 33.59 -36.47
CA VAL A 140 21.91 34.29 -36.00
C VAL A 140 21.69 34.05 -34.51
N LEU A 141 21.74 32.79 -34.08
CA LEU A 141 21.56 32.41 -32.67
C LEU A 141 22.66 32.98 -31.76
N PHE A 142 23.91 33.11 -32.24
CA PHE A 142 24.97 33.81 -31.51
C PHE A 142 24.65 35.30 -31.33
N LYS A 143 24.20 35.98 -32.39
CA LYS A 143 23.81 37.39 -32.35
C LYS A 143 22.59 37.64 -31.45
N ASP A 144 21.65 36.70 -31.43
CA ASP A 144 20.46 36.77 -30.58
C ASP A 144 20.82 36.51 -29.11
N PHE A 145 21.70 35.53 -28.83
CA PHE A 145 22.19 35.27 -27.48
C PHE A 145 23.06 36.40 -26.92
N LEU A 146 23.89 37.05 -27.76
CA LEU A 146 24.63 38.26 -27.40
C LEU A 146 23.73 39.39 -26.88
N GLN A 147 22.50 39.50 -27.37
CA GLN A 147 21.53 40.50 -26.87
C GLN A 147 20.88 40.10 -25.54
N GLN A 148 21.07 38.86 -25.08
CA GLN A 148 20.48 38.33 -23.86
C GLN A 148 21.46 38.30 -22.67
N THR A 149 22.77 38.51 -22.88
CA THR A 149 23.81 38.39 -21.83
C THR A 149 23.53 39.27 -20.61
N SER A 150 23.20 40.54 -20.82
CA SER A 150 22.86 41.50 -19.77
C SER A 150 21.57 41.14 -19.02
N GLU A 151 20.54 40.68 -19.73
CA GLU A 151 19.26 40.27 -19.13
C GLU A 151 19.39 38.97 -18.32
N ILE A 152 20.28 38.06 -18.74
CA ILE A 152 20.66 36.86 -17.98
C ILE A 152 21.33 37.27 -16.66
N ILE A 153 22.28 38.21 -16.69
CA ILE A 153 22.97 38.72 -15.48
C ILE A 153 21.96 39.38 -14.52
N ASN A 154 21.12 40.29 -15.02
CA ASN A 154 20.07 40.93 -14.22
C ASN A 154 19.15 39.90 -13.55
N CYS A 155 18.70 38.88 -14.30
CA CYS A 155 17.86 37.81 -13.77
C CYS A 155 18.56 37.02 -12.64
N LEU A 156 19.86 36.73 -12.79
CA LEU A 156 20.65 36.00 -11.79
C LEU A 156 20.78 36.75 -10.47
N GLU A 157 20.98 38.07 -10.52
CA GLU A 157 21.02 38.93 -9.33
C GLU A 157 19.64 38.98 -8.62
N GLU A 158 18.55 38.93 -9.39
CA GLU A 158 17.18 38.95 -8.87
C GLU A 158 16.70 37.63 -8.23
N ILE A 159 17.34 36.48 -8.49
CA ILE A 159 16.85 35.14 -8.07
C ILE A 159 16.57 35.04 -6.57
N ARG A 160 17.41 35.63 -5.71
CA ARG A 160 17.21 35.59 -4.24
C ARG A 160 15.94 36.35 -3.82
N SER A 161 15.67 37.48 -4.47
CA SER A 161 14.48 38.32 -4.25
C SER A 161 13.22 37.67 -4.82
N LEU A 162 13.31 37.04 -6.00
CA LEU A 162 12.23 36.24 -6.58
C LEU A 162 11.85 35.07 -5.67
N LYS A 163 12.83 34.36 -5.09
CA LYS A 163 12.58 33.27 -4.13
C LYS A 163 11.74 33.74 -2.94
N GLY A 164 12.20 34.80 -2.25
CA GLY A 164 11.49 35.37 -1.10
C GLY A 164 10.10 35.93 -1.46
N ALA A 165 9.90 36.42 -2.69
CA ALA A 165 8.60 36.86 -3.16
C ALA A 165 7.64 35.69 -3.44
N LEU A 166 8.13 34.57 -3.98
CA LEU A 166 7.33 33.36 -4.21
C LEU A 166 6.95 32.64 -2.89
N ASP A 167 7.87 32.58 -1.93
CA ASP A 167 7.63 31.94 -0.62
C ASP A 167 6.53 32.64 0.20
N ASN A 168 6.39 33.96 0.05
CA ASN A 168 5.43 34.80 0.78
C ASN A 168 4.10 35.04 0.01
N LEU A 169 3.80 34.27 -1.03
CA LEU A 169 2.56 34.43 -1.78
C LEU A 169 1.32 34.05 -0.96
N THR A 170 0.43 35.02 -0.74
CA THR A 170 -0.82 34.89 0.03
C THR A 170 -1.72 33.74 -0.43
N ILE A 171 -1.64 33.33 -1.70
CA ILE A 171 -2.39 32.19 -2.22
C ILE A 171 -1.98 30.85 -1.57
N LEU A 172 -0.72 30.72 -1.15
CA LEU A 172 -0.20 29.51 -0.52
C LEU A 172 -0.70 29.35 0.92
N GLU A 173 -0.91 30.46 1.64
CA GLU A 173 -1.51 30.45 2.97
C GLU A 173 -3.00 30.09 2.92
N GLU A 174 -3.73 30.60 1.92
CA GLU A 174 -5.16 30.37 1.79
C GLU A 174 -5.47 28.96 1.22
N ASP A 175 -4.60 28.38 0.39
CA ASP A 175 -4.65 26.96 -0.02
C ASP A 175 -4.51 26.01 1.19
N ARG A 176 -3.61 26.31 2.14
CA ARG A 176 -3.41 25.48 3.35
C ARG A 176 -4.68 25.39 4.21
N LYS A 177 -5.40 26.50 4.38
CA LYS A 177 -6.68 26.54 5.13
C LYS A 177 -7.74 25.64 4.49
N TYR A 178 -7.63 25.40 3.18
CA TYR A 178 -8.57 24.60 2.40
C TYR A 178 -8.35 23.08 2.44
N GLU A 179 -7.28 22.60 3.09
CA GLU A 179 -6.93 21.19 3.14
C GLU A 179 -7.97 20.27 3.83
N PRO A 180 -8.57 20.63 4.99
CA PRO A 180 -9.60 19.81 5.62
C PRO A 180 -10.83 19.61 4.71
N ALA A 181 -11.19 20.65 3.95
CA ALA A 181 -12.27 20.58 2.97
C ALA A 181 -11.98 19.56 1.85
N ARG A 182 -10.72 19.46 1.38
CA ARG A 182 -10.33 18.43 0.40
C ARG A 182 -10.47 17.02 0.96
N LYS A 183 -10.05 16.80 2.22
CA LYS A 183 -10.21 15.51 2.91
C LYS A 183 -11.68 15.11 3.07
N ALA A 184 -12.52 16.02 3.58
CA ALA A 184 -13.95 15.80 3.76
C ALA A 184 -14.64 15.40 2.44
N MET A 185 -14.30 16.09 1.35
CA MET A 185 -14.86 15.83 0.01
C MET A 185 -14.39 14.52 -0.62
N ARG A 186 -13.14 14.14 -0.37
CA ARG A 186 -12.60 12.83 -0.76
C ARG A 186 -13.32 11.71 0.00
N LEU A 187 -13.51 11.83 1.32
CA LEU A 187 -14.26 10.82 2.05
C LEU A 187 -15.73 10.77 1.62
N ALA A 188 -16.39 11.92 1.44
CA ALA A 188 -17.77 11.98 0.93
C ALA A 188 -17.94 11.23 -0.41
N ARG A 189 -16.93 11.32 -1.29
CA ARG A 189 -16.82 10.58 -2.55
C ARG A 189 -16.69 9.07 -2.31
N GLU A 190 -15.73 8.66 -1.49
CA GLU A 190 -15.45 7.26 -1.16
C GLU A 190 -16.67 6.60 -0.48
N LEU A 191 -17.26 7.24 0.53
CA LEU A 191 -18.51 6.82 1.20
C LEU A 191 -19.69 6.69 0.22
N SER A 192 -19.87 7.65 -0.70
CA SER A 192 -20.95 7.59 -1.71
C SER A 192 -20.81 6.45 -2.72
N ALA A 193 -19.63 5.80 -2.78
CA ALA A 193 -19.40 4.61 -3.59
C ALA A 193 -19.70 3.29 -2.84
N LEU A 194 -19.87 3.31 -1.52
CA LEU A 194 -20.01 2.12 -0.66
C LEU A 194 -21.35 1.38 -0.80
N SER A 195 -22.25 1.77 -1.70
CA SER A 195 -23.55 1.10 -1.89
C SER A 195 -23.45 -0.37 -2.32
N THR A 196 -22.26 -0.86 -2.66
CA THR A 196 -21.96 -2.28 -2.94
C THR A 196 -21.04 -2.91 -1.89
N VAL A 197 -20.52 -2.13 -0.94
CA VAL A 197 -19.57 -2.59 0.08
C VAL A 197 -20.30 -3.22 1.27
N GLU A 198 -21.57 -2.91 1.53
CA GLU A 198 -22.39 -3.68 2.48
C GLU A 198 -22.54 -5.14 2.03
N GLU A 199 -22.87 -5.38 0.75
CA GLU A 199 -22.97 -6.72 0.18
C GLU A 199 -21.62 -7.43 0.19
N GLN A 200 -20.55 -6.75 -0.22
CA GLN A 200 -19.19 -7.32 -0.23
C GLN A 200 -18.70 -7.65 1.18
N MET A 201 -18.83 -6.74 2.15
CA MET A 201 -18.37 -6.99 3.52
C MET A 201 -19.24 -8.02 4.24
N SER A 202 -20.56 -8.04 3.99
CA SER A 202 -21.44 -9.12 4.47
C SER A 202 -21.01 -10.48 3.90
N SER A 203 -20.67 -10.55 2.60
CA SER A 203 -20.20 -11.76 1.95
C SER A 203 -18.80 -12.18 2.42
N THR A 204 -17.88 -11.24 2.65
CA THR A 204 -16.56 -11.52 3.24
C THR A 204 -16.70 -12.07 4.65
N ILE A 205 -17.55 -11.48 5.49
CA ILE A 205 -17.83 -12.00 6.84
C ILE A 205 -18.46 -13.40 6.76
N GLU A 206 -19.42 -13.63 5.86
CA GLU A 206 -20.01 -14.97 5.64
C GLU A 206 -18.97 -16.01 5.23
N LYS A 207 -18.06 -15.66 4.31
CA LYS A 207 -16.96 -16.54 3.89
C LYS A 207 -16.00 -16.85 5.05
N ILE A 208 -15.67 -15.85 5.88
CA ILE A 208 -14.80 -16.05 7.05
C ILE A 208 -15.48 -17.00 8.03
N CYS A 209 -16.72 -16.73 8.46
CA CYS A 209 -17.48 -17.62 9.34
C CYS A 209 -17.62 -19.04 8.75
N GLN A 210 -17.85 -19.17 7.44
CA GLN A 210 -17.89 -20.48 6.78
C GLN A 210 -16.52 -21.19 6.77
N GLY A 211 -15.41 -20.47 6.66
CA GLY A 211 -14.07 -21.03 6.77
C GLY A 211 -13.72 -21.47 8.20
N LEU A 212 -14.18 -20.72 9.21
CA LEU A 212 -14.07 -21.11 10.62
C LEU A 212 -14.86 -22.39 10.87
N GLU A 213 -16.14 -22.45 10.49
CA GLU A 213 -16.99 -23.63 10.65
C GLU A 213 -16.43 -24.86 9.90
N ASN A 214 -15.93 -24.69 8.67
CA ASN A 214 -15.32 -25.78 7.91
C ASN A 214 -14.01 -26.29 8.55
N SER A 215 -13.23 -25.43 9.20
CA SER A 215 -11.99 -25.80 9.90
C SER A 215 -12.22 -26.23 11.36
N ARG A 216 -13.45 -26.12 11.87
CA ARG A 216 -13.84 -26.36 13.26
C ARG A 216 -13.44 -27.74 13.78
N LEU A 217 -13.46 -28.76 12.93
CA LEU A 217 -13.01 -30.10 13.30
C LEU A 217 -11.50 -30.20 13.58
N VAL A 218 -10.67 -29.26 13.11
CA VAL A 218 -9.25 -29.22 13.43
C VAL A 218 -9.06 -28.76 14.88
N TRP A 219 -9.70 -27.64 15.26
CA TRP A 219 -9.39 -26.91 16.49
C TRP A 219 -10.39 -27.09 17.63
N ASN A 220 -11.66 -27.41 17.36
CA ASN A 220 -12.73 -27.50 18.36
C ASN A 220 -12.87 -28.93 18.90
N VAL A 221 -13.00 -29.07 20.23
CA VAL A 221 -13.30 -30.35 20.91
C VAL A 221 -14.62 -30.19 21.68
N PRO A 222 -15.55 -31.17 21.65
CA PRO A 222 -16.78 -31.10 22.44
C PRO A 222 -16.48 -31.10 23.94
N SER A 223 -17.07 -30.16 24.67
CA SER A 223 -16.86 -29.98 26.11
C SER A 223 -17.26 -31.20 26.94
N VAL A 224 -16.31 -31.80 27.67
CA VAL A 224 -16.60 -32.88 28.63
C VAL A 224 -15.77 -32.77 29.92
N THR A 225 -16.39 -32.13 30.93
CA THR A 225 -16.10 -32.19 32.38
C THR A 225 -14.71 -31.79 32.92
N PRO A 226 -14.64 -31.14 34.11
CA PRO A 226 -13.35 -30.84 34.75
C PRO A 226 -12.55 -32.10 35.08
N GLY A 227 -11.40 -32.29 34.44
CA GLY A 227 -10.44 -33.36 34.77
C GLY A 227 -9.72 -34.07 33.62
N GLN A 228 -9.97 -33.74 32.34
CA GLN A 228 -9.34 -34.40 31.18
C GLN A 228 -8.60 -33.44 30.20
N PRO A 229 -8.58 -33.63 28.87
CA PRO A 229 -7.33 -33.85 28.12
C PRO A 229 -6.51 -32.58 27.84
N GLU A 230 -7.16 -31.41 27.81
CA GLU A 230 -6.58 -30.12 27.42
C GLU A 230 -5.35 -29.76 28.28
N VAL A 231 -5.46 -29.96 29.60
CA VAL A 231 -4.37 -29.75 30.56
C VAL A 231 -3.17 -30.69 30.31
N TYR A 232 -3.37 -31.84 29.67
CA TYR A 232 -2.28 -32.77 29.33
C TYR A 232 -1.64 -32.41 27.99
N VAL A 233 -2.42 -31.92 27.01
CA VAL A 233 -1.92 -31.40 25.74
C VAL A 233 -1.06 -30.17 25.97
N GLU A 234 -1.56 -29.14 26.67
CA GLU A 234 -0.81 -27.92 26.98
C GLU A 234 0.50 -28.24 27.71
N LYS A 235 0.45 -29.08 28.76
CA LYS A 235 1.66 -29.54 29.47
C LYS A 235 2.63 -30.33 28.60
N SER A 236 2.15 -31.04 27.58
CA SER A 236 3.02 -31.74 26.62
C SER A 236 3.71 -30.77 25.66
N LEU A 237 3.02 -29.70 25.23
CA LEU A 237 3.59 -28.65 24.40
C LEU A 237 4.59 -27.81 25.20
N ASP A 238 4.27 -27.49 26.46
CA ASP A 238 5.20 -26.82 27.38
C ASP A 238 6.41 -27.72 27.72
N MET A 239 6.23 -29.03 27.89
CA MET A 239 7.34 -30.00 28.00
C MET A 239 8.27 -29.94 26.79
N LEU A 240 7.76 -29.83 25.56
CA LEU A 240 8.60 -29.72 24.36
C LEU A 240 9.42 -28.42 24.36
N SER A 241 8.85 -27.32 24.85
CA SER A 241 9.57 -26.07 25.09
C SER A 241 10.64 -26.22 26.18
N HIS A 242 10.34 -26.90 27.29
CA HIS A 242 11.33 -27.19 28.35
C HIS A 242 12.45 -28.13 27.87
N LEU A 243 12.13 -29.11 27.01
CA LEU A 243 13.10 -30.00 26.36
C LEU A 243 14.02 -29.20 25.43
N SER A 244 13.48 -28.37 24.54
CA SER A 244 14.26 -27.48 23.65
C SER A 244 15.25 -26.59 24.41
N ASN A 245 14.79 -25.99 25.51
CA ASN A 245 15.65 -25.18 26.38
C ASN A 245 16.76 -26.04 27.04
N ALA A 246 16.50 -27.30 27.37
CA ALA A 246 17.51 -28.24 27.84
C ALA A 246 18.49 -28.66 26.73
N THR A 247 18.03 -28.93 25.50
CA THR A 247 18.89 -29.18 24.32
C THR A 247 19.85 -28.01 24.07
N THR A 248 19.34 -26.79 24.20
CA THR A 248 20.13 -25.55 24.06
C THR A 248 21.15 -25.40 25.19
N ALA A 249 20.77 -25.70 26.44
CA ALA A 249 21.69 -25.67 27.59
C ALA A 249 22.78 -26.77 27.54
N LEU A 250 22.49 -27.92 26.93
CA LEU A 250 23.44 -29.02 26.75
C LEU A 250 24.43 -28.76 25.60
N SER A 251 23.98 -28.10 24.53
CA SER A 251 24.81 -27.79 23.36
C SER A 251 25.64 -26.51 23.54
N SER A 252 25.15 -25.53 24.31
CA SER A 252 25.92 -24.34 24.69
C SER A 252 26.72 -24.59 25.98
N ASN A 253 27.98 -25.03 25.82
CA ASN A 253 28.98 -25.06 26.90
C ASN A 253 29.05 -23.69 27.62
N GLY A 254 28.41 -23.55 28.79
CA GLY A 254 28.26 -22.23 29.42
C GLY A 254 27.93 -22.23 30.91
N ASN A 255 26.87 -22.93 31.35
CA ASN A 255 26.46 -22.92 32.76
C ASN A 255 26.81 -24.23 33.47
N PRO A 256 27.79 -24.25 34.40
CA PRO A 256 27.99 -25.40 35.26
C PRO A 256 26.82 -25.51 36.24
N ILE A 257 26.04 -26.58 36.12
CA ILE A 257 25.14 -27.00 37.20
C ILE A 257 26.04 -27.48 38.34
N ASP A 258 25.99 -26.79 39.47
CA ASP A 258 26.68 -27.18 40.69
C ASP A 258 26.22 -28.57 41.13
N LEU A 259 27.16 -29.52 41.16
CA LEU A 259 26.89 -30.90 41.56
C LEU A 259 26.93 -31.00 43.07
N ILE A 260 25.77 -30.89 43.72
CA ILE A 260 25.63 -31.01 45.17
C ILE A 260 25.43 -32.47 45.55
N TYR A 261 24.63 -33.21 44.77
CA TYR A 261 24.29 -34.61 45.05
C TYR A 261 25.13 -35.62 44.24
N THR A 262 25.68 -35.20 43.10
CA THR A 262 26.34 -36.09 42.12
C THR A 262 27.82 -35.79 41.88
N ALA A 263 28.47 -34.98 42.74
CA ALA A 263 29.88 -34.57 42.57
C ALA A 263 30.87 -35.74 42.35
N GLY A 264 30.61 -36.90 42.97
CA GLY A 264 31.42 -38.13 42.82
C GLY A 264 31.09 -38.97 41.58
N PHE A 265 30.00 -38.68 40.88
CA PHE A 265 29.50 -39.41 39.72
C PHE A 265 29.28 -38.43 38.56
N LYS A 266 30.38 -38.02 37.91
CA LYS A 266 30.35 -36.96 36.91
C LYS A 266 29.62 -37.38 35.63
N GLU A 267 29.76 -38.64 35.25
CA GLU A 267 29.00 -39.27 34.18
C GLU A 267 28.03 -40.31 34.74
N PRO A 268 26.85 -40.53 34.11
CA PRO A 268 25.92 -41.59 34.49
C PRO A 268 26.57 -42.99 34.58
N LYS A 269 27.61 -43.25 33.78
CA LYS A 269 28.39 -44.50 33.82
C LYS A 269 29.27 -44.65 35.07
N ASP A 270 29.58 -43.58 35.79
CA ASP A 270 30.37 -43.66 37.03
C ASP A 270 29.61 -44.41 38.13
N TRP A 271 28.28 -44.36 38.15
CA TRP A 271 27.44 -45.08 39.11
C TRP A 271 27.69 -46.59 39.08
N LEU A 272 27.99 -47.16 37.91
CA LEU A 272 28.31 -48.59 37.77
C LEU A 272 29.62 -48.99 38.49
N LYS A 273 30.54 -48.04 38.71
CA LYS A 273 31.90 -48.32 39.21
C LYS A 273 31.94 -48.65 40.70
N VAL A 274 30.90 -48.32 41.48
CA VAL A 274 30.92 -48.46 42.95
C VAL A 274 31.22 -49.89 43.42
N LEU A 275 30.70 -50.93 42.74
CA LEU A 275 31.03 -52.33 43.09
C LEU A 275 32.43 -52.77 42.64
N ASP A 276 33.01 -52.11 41.65
CA ASP A 276 34.39 -52.34 41.22
C ASP A 276 35.39 -51.56 42.09
N ASP A 277 35.00 -50.40 42.62
CA ASP A 277 35.77 -49.63 43.60
C ASP A 277 35.96 -50.41 44.91
N LEU A 278 35.00 -51.22 45.35
CA LEU A 278 35.16 -52.17 46.47
C LEU A 278 36.29 -53.20 46.24
N LYS A 279 36.55 -53.53 44.97
CA LYS A 279 37.62 -54.45 44.53
C LYS A 279 38.93 -53.70 44.23
N SER A 280 38.93 -52.37 44.25
CA SER A 280 40.10 -51.58 43.88
C SER A 280 41.26 -51.80 44.86
N PRO A 281 42.52 -51.79 44.37
CA PRO A 281 43.69 -51.90 45.25
C PRO A 281 43.76 -50.80 46.31
N TRP A 282 43.21 -49.61 46.03
CA TRP A 282 43.17 -48.52 46.99
C TRP A 282 42.20 -48.81 48.13
N PHE A 283 40.96 -49.21 47.84
CA PHE A 283 39.93 -49.52 48.84
C PHE A 283 40.35 -50.71 49.70
N GLN A 284 40.87 -51.77 49.08
CA GLN A 284 41.37 -52.94 49.80
C GLN A 284 42.54 -52.61 50.73
N LYS A 285 43.43 -51.69 50.34
CA LYS A 285 44.60 -51.31 51.14
C LYS A 285 44.26 -50.33 52.28
N HIS A 286 43.38 -49.35 52.05
CA HIS A 286 43.18 -48.24 52.99
C HIS A 286 41.84 -48.30 53.75
N ILE A 287 40.81 -48.93 53.19
CA ILE A 287 39.47 -49.02 53.80
C ILE A 287 39.20 -50.41 54.38
N SER A 288 39.22 -51.47 53.55
CA SER A 288 38.96 -52.83 54.06
C SER A 288 40.17 -53.48 54.73
N GLN A 289 41.38 -52.95 54.51
CA GLN A 289 42.65 -53.45 55.06
C GLN A 289 42.87 -54.95 54.82
N GLY A 290 42.44 -55.45 53.65
CA GLY A 290 42.49 -56.87 53.27
C GLY A 290 41.32 -57.72 53.77
N ALA A 291 40.37 -57.17 54.54
CA ALA A 291 39.15 -57.87 54.91
C ALA A 291 38.22 -58.10 53.71
N SER A 292 37.45 -59.20 53.76
CA SER A 292 36.48 -59.56 52.70
C SER A 292 35.36 -58.54 52.58
N VAL A 293 35.16 -58.03 51.36
CA VAL A 293 34.10 -57.07 51.03
C VAL A 293 32.79 -57.75 50.59
N GLN A 294 32.69 -59.08 50.63
CA GLN A 294 31.54 -59.80 50.05
C GLN A 294 30.19 -59.40 50.65
N ASN A 295 30.10 -59.27 51.98
CA ASN A 295 28.85 -58.80 52.61
C ASN A 295 28.48 -57.38 52.16
N LEU A 296 29.46 -56.48 52.07
CA LEU A 296 29.23 -55.10 51.60
C LEU A 296 28.81 -55.07 50.12
N SER A 297 29.42 -55.90 49.28
CA SER A 297 29.04 -56.06 47.87
C SER A 297 27.62 -56.59 47.72
N ASN A 298 27.21 -57.57 48.54
CA ASN A 298 25.84 -58.08 48.55
C ASN A 298 24.85 -57.01 49.05
N THR A 299 25.20 -56.25 50.09
CA THR A 299 24.37 -55.13 50.59
C THR A 299 24.20 -54.01 49.56
N LEU A 300 25.19 -53.81 48.69
CA LEU A 300 25.16 -52.81 47.61
C LEU A 300 24.63 -53.34 46.26
N GLU A 301 24.18 -54.59 46.17
CA GLU A 301 23.54 -55.13 44.96
C GLU A 301 22.32 -54.29 44.49
N PRO A 302 21.42 -53.79 45.36
CA PRO A 302 20.33 -52.91 44.94
C PRO A 302 20.82 -51.60 44.31
N TYR A 303 21.97 -51.08 44.76
CA TYR A 303 22.59 -49.89 44.19
C TYR A 303 23.15 -50.15 42.78
N SER A 304 23.73 -51.34 42.54
CA SER A 304 24.15 -51.76 41.19
C SER A 304 22.97 -51.86 40.21
N ASN A 305 21.82 -52.37 40.66
CA ASN A 305 20.61 -52.42 39.85
C ASN A 305 20.06 -51.01 39.56
N LEU A 306 20.05 -50.10 40.54
CA LEU A 306 19.73 -48.69 40.33
C LEU A 306 20.69 -48.01 39.33
N SER A 307 21.99 -48.31 39.42
CA SER A 307 23.02 -47.73 38.56
C SER A 307 22.86 -48.12 37.09
N LYS A 308 22.42 -49.36 36.82
CA LYS A 308 22.06 -49.80 35.46
C LYS A 308 20.86 -49.03 34.91
N LEU A 309 19.82 -48.86 35.72
CA LEU A 309 18.62 -48.08 35.36
C LEU A 309 18.96 -46.60 35.08
N ILE A 310 19.89 -46.00 35.84
CA ILE A 310 20.37 -44.63 35.59
C ILE A 310 21.08 -44.52 34.22
N VAL A 311 21.92 -45.49 33.86
CA VAL A 311 22.62 -45.51 32.56
C VAL A 311 21.66 -45.76 31.38
N GLU A 312 20.67 -46.64 31.56
CA GLU A 312 19.60 -46.88 30.59
C GLU A 312 18.77 -45.60 30.37
N MET A 313 18.38 -44.94 31.46
CA MET A 313 17.59 -43.71 31.42
C MET A 313 18.37 -42.51 30.84
N ASP A 314 19.70 -42.42 31.03
CA ASP A 314 20.58 -41.47 30.32
C ASP A 314 20.58 -41.70 28.81
N SER A 315 20.61 -42.97 28.36
CA SER A 315 20.53 -43.30 26.94
C SER A 315 19.17 -42.92 26.34
N MET A 316 18.07 -43.12 27.08
CA MET A 316 16.73 -42.69 26.67
C MET A 316 16.61 -41.16 26.65
N TRP A 317 17.17 -40.48 27.65
CA TRP A 317 17.17 -39.02 27.75
C TRP A 317 17.89 -38.37 26.56
N LYS A 318 19.07 -38.88 26.19
CA LYS A 318 19.81 -38.40 25.01
C LYS A 318 19.02 -38.59 23.72
N SER A 319 18.43 -39.78 23.52
CA SER A 319 17.57 -40.05 22.36
C SER A 319 16.38 -39.09 22.27
N LEU A 320 15.73 -38.79 23.41
CA LEU A 320 14.63 -37.82 23.48
C LEU A 320 15.10 -36.41 23.10
N VAL A 321 16.22 -35.96 23.67
CA VAL A 321 16.82 -34.64 23.40
C VAL A 321 17.29 -34.49 21.95
N GLU A 322 17.84 -35.54 21.34
CA GLU A 322 18.25 -35.59 19.93
C GLU A 322 17.07 -35.60 18.95
N THR A 323 15.85 -35.96 19.40
CA THR A 323 14.64 -36.01 18.57
C THR A 323 13.87 -34.68 18.54
N VAL A 324 14.14 -33.75 19.47
CA VAL A 324 13.48 -32.44 19.52
C VAL A 324 14.29 -31.42 18.72
N ASP A 325 13.84 -31.14 17.50
CA ASP A 325 14.41 -30.14 16.59
C ASP A 325 13.52 -28.89 16.42
N ASP A 326 14.00 -27.92 15.63
CA ASP A 326 13.28 -26.67 15.34
C ASP A 326 11.93 -26.88 14.62
N ASP A 327 11.72 -28.00 13.93
CA ASP A 327 10.44 -28.32 13.29
C ASP A 327 9.43 -28.82 14.33
N VAL A 328 9.85 -29.69 15.25
CA VAL A 328 9.02 -30.14 16.39
C VAL A 328 8.62 -28.95 17.28
N ILE A 329 9.56 -28.04 17.57
CA ILE A 329 9.30 -26.84 18.39
C ILE A 329 8.30 -25.90 17.69
N ARG A 330 8.47 -25.64 16.39
CA ARG A 330 7.54 -24.79 15.62
C ARG A 330 6.16 -25.42 15.50
N GLY A 331 6.07 -26.73 15.27
CA GLY A 331 4.82 -27.46 15.26
C GLY A 331 4.11 -27.41 16.61
N ALA A 332 4.84 -27.54 17.72
CA ALA A 332 4.31 -27.43 19.07
C ALA A 332 3.72 -26.03 19.36
N GLN A 333 4.42 -24.96 18.94
CA GLN A 333 3.91 -23.59 19.08
C GLN A 333 2.64 -23.39 18.23
N GLN A 334 2.62 -23.85 16.98
CA GLN A 334 1.42 -23.75 16.13
C GLN A 334 0.22 -24.49 16.73
N LEU A 335 0.43 -25.65 17.35
CA LEU A 335 -0.63 -26.37 18.07
C LEU A 335 -1.15 -25.58 19.29
N LYS A 336 -0.27 -24.82 19.96
CA LYS A 336 -0.66 -23.92 21.07
C LYS A 336 -1.47 -22.73 20.57
N ASP A 337 -1.03 -22.08 19.50
CA ASP A 337 -1.74 -20.95 18.87
C ASP A 337 -3.15 -21.38 18.40
N ILE A 338 -3.26 -22.59 17.83
CA ILE A 338 -4.54 -23.19 17.40
C ILE A 338 -5.48 -23.45 18.59
N ARG A 339 -4.93 -23.78 19.78
CA ARG A 339 -5.71 -23.99 21.01
C ARG A 339 -6.20 -22.69 21.62
N GLU A 340 -5.34 -21.70 21.70
CA GLU A 340 -5.69 -20.36 22.17
C GLU A 340 -6.80 -19.76 21.28
N PHE A 341 -6.65 -19.88 19.95
CA PHE A 341 -7.70 -19.55 19.00
C PHE A 341 -9.00 -20.34 19.23
N ALA A 342 -8.92 -21.65 19.53
CA ALA A 342 -10.10 -22.47 19.76
C ALA A 342 -10.94 -21.97 20.96
N LEU A 343 -10.29 -21.52 22.04
CA LEU A 343 -10.93 -20.99 23.24
C LEU A 343 -11.66 -19.66 22.96
N GLU A 344 -11.09 -18.82 22.09
CA GLU A 344 -11.65 -17.49 21.76
C GLU A 344 -12.60 -17.51 20.56
N SER A 345 -12.55 -18.54 19.71
CA SER A 345 -13.23 -18.65 18.42
C SER A 345 -14.73 -18.33 18.45
N GLY A 346 -15.45 -18.77 19.49
CA GLY A 346 -16.88 -18.47 19.66
C GLY A 346 -17.14 -16.97 19.84
N SER A 347 -16.29 -16.29 20.62
CA SER A 347 -16.38 -14.84 20.78
C SER A 347 -16.02 -14.09 19.48
N PHE A 348 -15.13 -14.66 18.66
CA PHE A 348 -14.75 -14.12 17.36
C PHE A 348 -15.86 -14.31 16.30
N GLU A 349 -16.50 -15.48 16.23
CA GLU A 349 -17.68 -15.73 15.39
C GLU A 349 -18.84 -14.79 15.76
N ASP A 350 -19.12 -14.62 17.06
CA ASP A 350 -20.14 -13.68 17.55
C ASP A 350 -19.76 -12.22 17.26
N PHE A 351 -18.50 -11.83 17.43
CA PHE A 351 -18.00 -10.50 17.07
C PHE A 351 -18.17 -10.20 15.58
N LEU A 352 -17.84 -11.16 14.70
CA LEU A 352 -18.02 -11.03 13.25
C LEU A 352 -19.52 -10.90 12.88
N ASN A 353 -20.38 -11.74 13.46
CA ASN A 353 -21.82 -11.70 13.23
C ASN A 353 -22.47 -10.40 13.77
N ASN A 354 -22.06 -9.92 14.94
CA ASN A 354 -22.51 -8.65 15.52
C ASN A 354 -22.00 -7.46 14.70
N SER A 355 -20.74 -7.50 14.23
CA SER A 355 -20.15 -6.48 13.36
C SER A 355 -20.91 -6.38 12.03
N LYS A 356 -21.29 -7.51 11.42
CA LYS A 356 -22.16 -7.57 10.25
C LYS A 356 -23.53 -6.92 10.52
N GLN A 357 -24.17 -7.22 11.65
CA GLN A 357 -25.45 -6.61 12.02
C GLN A 357 -25.34 -5.11 12.28
N ASN A 358 -24.28 -4.65 12.95
CA ASN A 358 -24.10 -3.24 13.31
C ASN A 358 -23.64 -2.40 12.11
N PHE A 359 -22.83 -2.95 11.21
CA PHE A 359 -22.56 -2.33 9.91
C PHE A 359 -23.86 -2.15 9.12
N LYS A 360 -24.68 -3.20 9.03
CA LYS A 360 -26.01 -3.14 8.41
C LYS A 360 -26.93 -2.09 9.06
N LYS A 361 -26.97 -1.99 10.40
CA LYS A 361 -27.70 -0.93 11.12
C LYS A 361 -27.16 0.47 10.81
N CYS A 362 -25.84 0.65 10.71
CA CYS A 362 -25.24 1.94 10.37
C CYS A 362 -25.53 2.40 8.93
N MET A 363 -25.72 1.45 8.02
CA MET A 363 -26.08 1.70 6.61
C MET A 363 -27.61 1.81 6.38
N GLN A 364 -28.42 1.12 7.18
CA GLN A 364 -29.89 1.18 7.10
C GLN A 364 -30.42 2.62 7.30
N ASN A 365 -31.40 3.00 6.48
CA ASN A 365 -32.03 4.33 6.43
C ASN A 365 -31.11 5.53 6.10
N LYS A 366 -29.84 5.31 5.70
CA LYS A 366 -28.94 6.37 5.23
C LYS A 366 -28.69 6.26 3.73
N THR A 367 -29.64 6.76 2.93
CA THR A 367 -29.39 7.05 1.52
C THR A 367 -28.34 8.16 1.43
N ILE A 368 -27.06 7.78 1.24
CA ILE A 368 -25.95 8.72 0.99
C ILE A 368 -26.09 9.24 -0.45
N GLU A 369 -27.15 10.00 -0.71
CA GLU A 369 -27.34 10.65 -2.00
C GLU A 369 -26.41 11.84 -2.10
N LEU A 370 -25.23 11.58 -2.64
CA LEU A 370 -24.32 12.61 -3.08
C LEU A 370 -25.04 13.49 -4.11
N ASP A 371 -25.38 14.73 -3.75
CA ASP A 371 -25.77 15.75 -4.71
C ASP A 371 -24.57 16.00 -5.63
N LYS A 372 -24.66 15.37 -6.79
CA LYS A 372 -23.58 15.36 -7.76
C LYS A 372 -23.45 16.75 -8.39
N ASN A 373 -24.57 17.49 -8.52
CA ASN A 373 -24.59 18.86 -9.05
C ASN A 373 -23.70 19.73 -8.17
N LEU A 374 -24.07 19.84 -6.89
CA LEU A 374 -23.37 20.66 -5.90
C LEU A 374 -21.91 20.26 -5.73
N PHE A 375 -21.62 18.96 -5.75
CA PHE A 375 -20.25 18.48 -5.62
C PHE A 375 -19.37 18.84 -6.82
N PHE A 376 -19.86 18.60 -8.04
CA PHE A 376 -19.14 19.01 -9.24
C PHE A 376 -18.90 20.51 -9.20
N LEU A 377 -19.97 21.26 -8.98
CA LEU A 377 -20.02 22.72 -8.97
C LEU A 377 -18.91 23.29 -8.06
N PHE A 378 -18.63 22.64 -6.93
CA PHE A 378 -17.56 23.03 -6.03
C PHE A 378 -16.14 22.60 -6.47
N GLU A 379 -15.92 21.35 -6.92
CA GLU A 379 -14.59 20.90 -7.39
C GLU A 379 -14.08 21.74 -8.56
N SER A 380 -15.00 22.01 -9.49
CA SER A 380 -14.76 22.83 -10.67
C SER A 380 -14.50 24.30 -10.40
N GLU A 381 -14.91 24.87 -9.27
CA GLU A 381 -14.51 26.24 -8.97
C GLU A 381 -13.06 26.33 -8.48
N LYS A 382 -12.49 25.22 -8.01
CA LYS A 382 -11.26 25.21 -7.22
C LYS A 382 -10.01 24.78 -7.98
N GLN A 383 -10.16 23.80 -8.88
CA GLN A 383 -9.05 23.29 -9.66
C GLN A 383 -8.31 24.38 -10.54
N PRO A 384 -8.79 25.63 -10.85
CA PRO A 384 -7.94 26.60 -11.58
C PRO A 384 -6.93 27.21 -10.61
N VAL A 385 -7.33 27.37 -9.34
CA VAL A 385 -6.47 27.79 -8.24
C VAL A 385 -5.53 26.65 -7.83
N GLU A 386 -5.98 25.39 -7.81
CA GLU A 386 -5.08 24.26 -7.56
C GLU A 386 -4.01 24.11 -8.65
N ASN A 387 -4.39 24.32 -9.92
CA ASN A 387 -3.44 24.38 -11.03
C ASN A 387 -2.47 25.56 -10.88
N LEU A 388 -2.95 26.75 -10.48
CA LEU A 388 -2.11 27.91 -10.19
C LEU A 388 -1.12 27.62 -9.06
N VAL A 389 -1.59 27.13 -7.91
CA VAL A 389 -0.77 26.75 -6.75
C VAL A 389 0.27 25.70 -7.12
N LYS A 390 -0.07 24.74 -7.99
CA LYS A 390 0.89 23.75 -8.51
C LYS A 390 1.99 24.41 -9.35
N ILE A 391 1.64 25.30 -10.29
CA ILE A 391 2.61 25.99 -11.15
C ILE A 391 3.49 26.94 -10.33
N VAL A 392 2.94 27.60 -9.30
CA VAL A 392 3.70 28.38 -8.31
C VAL A 392 4.69 27.50 -7.55
N LYS A 393 4.28 26.34 -7.03
CA LYS A 393 5.17 25.37 -6.35
C LYS A 393 6.26 24.84 -7.31
N ASP A 394 5.94 24.63 -8.59
CA ASP A 394 6.94 24.29 -9.61
C ASP A 394 7.95 25.43 -9.86
N ALA A 395 7.51 26.70 -9.82
CA ALA A 395 8.38 27.87 -9.92
C ALA A 395 9.32 27.98 -8.71
N MET A 396 8.78 27.85 -7.49
CA MET A 396 9.54 27.85 -6.24
C MET A 396 10.65 26.78 -6.26
N ARG A 397 10.35 25.58 -6.80
CA ARG A 397 11.33 24.50 -6.93
C ARG A 397 12.48 24.89 -7.85
N LEU A 398 12.19 25.38 -9.06
CA LEU A 398 13.22 25.79 -10.04
C LEU A 398 14.06 26.97 -9.54
N VAL A 399 13.41 27.97 -8.92
CA VAL A 399 14.10 29.12 -8.30
C VAL A 399 14.98 28.68 -7.12
N THR A 400 14.55 27.70 -6.33
CA THR A 400 15.36 27.13 -5.24
C THR A 400 16.55 26.32 -5.77
N GLU A 401 16.35 25.55 -6.84
CA GLU A 401 17.39 24.75 -7.52
C GLU A 401 18.48 25.66 -8.11
N LEU A 402 18.07 26.71 -8.85
CA LEU A 402 18.96 27.75 -9.37
C LEU A 402 19.66 28.51 -8.24
N SER A 403 18.92 28.99 -7.24
CA SER A 403 19.50 29.68 -6.06
C SER A 403 20.50 28.82 -5.30
N SER A 404 20.30 27.49 -5.26
CA SER A 404 21.21 26.55 -4.61
C SER A 404 22.53 26.44 -5.39
N LYS A 405 22.47 26.21 -6.71
CA LYS A 405 23.66 26.18 -7.58
C LYS A 405 24.44 27.50 -7.52
N LEU A 406 23.76 28.65 -7.56
CA LEU A 406 24.37 29.98 -7.46
C LEU A 406 24.96 30.31 -6.09
N SER A 407 24.66 29.51 -5.04
CA SER A 407 25.22 29.68 -3.69
C SER A 407 26.38 28.72 -3.39
N LYS A 408 26.77 27.87 -4.35
CA LYS A 408 27.97 27.05 -4.22
C LYS A 408 29.20 27.96 -4.23
N LYS A 409 30.16 27.70 -3.35
CA LYS A 409 31.49 28.30 -3.44
C LYS A 409 32.44 27.40 -4.21
N SER A 410 33.28 28.01 -5.05
CA SER A 410 34.30 27.35 -5.85
C SER A 410 35.68 27.69 -5.32
N ASN A 411 36.56 26.69 -5.18
CA ASN A 411 37.98 26.90 -4.91
C ASN A 411 38.71 26.99 -6.25
N PHE A 412 38.95 28.20 -6.73
CA PHE A 412 39.78 28.45 -7.91
C PHE A 412 41.09 29.10 -7.49
N ASP A 413 42.21 28.45 -7.79
CA ASP A 413 43.58 28.92 -7.51
C ASP A 413 43.77 29.46 -6.07
N ASN A 414 43.45 28.61 -5.08
CA ASN A 414 43.44 28.90 -3.63
C ASN A 414 42.58 30.10 -3.19
N THR A 415 41.70 30.61 -4.05
CA THR A 415 40.79 31.72 -3.75
C THR A 415 39.34 31.21 -3.75
N GLU A 416 38.59 31.54 -2.69
CA GLU A 416 37.20 31.12 -2.53
C GLU A 416 36.28 32.11 -3.29
N ILE A 417 35.74 31.70 -4.44
CA ILE A 417 34.92 32.54 -5.33
C ILE A 417 33.47 32.03 -5.34
N ASP A 418 32.49 32.93 -5.21
CA ASP A 418 31.06 32.59 -5.32
C ASP A 418 30.72 32.17 -6.77
N TYR A 419 29.96 31.09 -6.94
CA TYR A 419 29.67 30.53 -8.27
C TYR A 419 28.97 31.55 -9.19
N LEU A 420 28.19 32.47 -8.63
CA LEU A 420 27.61 33.60 -9.38
C LEU A 420 28.68 34.47 -10.06
N THR A 421 29.70 34.90 -9.33
CA THR A 421 30.81 35.72 -9.87
C THR A 421 31.61 34.96 -10.93
N TYR A 422 31.84 33.66 -10.71
CA TYR A 422 32.43 32.76 -11.69
C TYR A 422 31.58 32.68 -12.97
N PHE A 423 30.28 32.43 -12.85
CA PHE A 423 29.36 32.29 -13.98
C PHE A 423 29.32 33.55 -14.85
N VAL A 424 29.23 34.73 -14.22
CA VAL A 424 29.28 36.02 -14.93
C VAL A 424 30.61 36.21 -15.68
N SER A 425 31.73 35.79 -15.09
CA SER A 425 33.05 35.84 -15.75
C SER A 425 33.12 34.94 -16.98
N VAL A 426 32.58 33.72 -16.91
CA VAL A 426 32.50 32.79 -18.05
C VAL A 426 31.54 33.31 -19.12
N LEU A 427 30.41 33.92 -18.73
CA LEU A 427 29.45 34.50 -19.67
C LEU A 427 30.04 35.68 -20.45
N HIS A 428 30.83 36.55 -19.80
CA HIS A 428 31.52 37.65 -20.48
C HIS A 428 32.65 37.15 -21.41
N PHE A 429 33.32 36.06 -21.05
CA PHE A 429 34.24 35.37 -21.96
C PHE A 429 33.51 34.82 -23.20
N VAL A 430 32.36 34.16 -23.03
CA VAL A 430 31.51 33.70 -24.16
C VAL A 430 31.07 34.88 -25.03
N GLU A 431 30.63 35.98 -24.44
CA GLU A 431 30.27 37.22 -25.13
C GLU A 431 31.40 37.76 -26.02
N MET A 432 32.63 37.78 -25.52
CA MET A 432 33.81 38.20 -26.27
C MET A 432 34.09 37.31 -27.50
N GLU A 433 34.09 35.99 -27.34
CA GLU A 433 34.34 35.03 -28.42
C GLU A 433 33.24 35.07 -29.49
N LEU A 434 31.97 35.17 -29.07
CA LEU A 434 30.85 35.32 -30.00
C LEU A 434 30.95 36.62 -30.82
N ASN A 435 31.37 37.72 -30.20
CA ASN A 435 31.50 39.02 -30.88
C ASN A 435 32.52 38.97 -32.03
N ASP A 436 33.74 38.45 -31.80
CA ASP A 436 34.79 38.28 -32.83
C ASP A 436 34.36 37.37 -33.99
N THR A 437 33.49 36.39 -33.68
CA THR A 437 32.90 35.48 -34.67
C THR A 437 31.92 36.19 -35.59
N THR A 438 31.05 37.05 -35.04
CA THR A 438 30.06 37.81 -35.81
C THR A 438 30.68 38.90 -36.70
N THR A 439 31.96 39.22 -36.51
CA THR A 439 32.73 40.05 -37.46
C THR A 439 33.31 39.26 -38.63
N ASN A 440 33.73 37.99 -38.43
CA ASN A 440 34.36 37.17 -39.48
C ASN A 440 33.37 36.34 -40.32
N ASN A 441 32.16 36.05 -39.83
CA ASN A 441 31.00 35.56 -40.59
C ASN A 441 31.22 34.37 -41.56
N THR A 442 32.03 33.37 -41.16
CA THR A 442 32.14 32.09 -41.90
C THR A 442 31.64 30.89 -41.09
N TYR A 443 31.30 29.81 -41.80
CA TYR A 443 31.05 28.49 -41.19
C TYR A 443 32.23 28.04 -40.32
N ALA A 444 33.45 28.15 -40.85
CA ALA A 444 34.66 27.72 -40.16
C ALA A 444 34.91 28.51 -38.87
N SER A 445 34.66 29.83 -38.87
CA SER A 445 34.71 30.62 -37.64
C SER A 445 33.65 30.18 -36.63
N ALA A 446 32.40 29.91 -37.04
CA ALA A 446 31.37 29.48 -36.08
C ALA A 446 31.71 28.17 -35.36
N VAL A 447 32.24 27.18 -36.09
CA VAL A 447 32.70 25.90 -35.51
C VAL A 447 33.94 26.11 -34.63
N HIS A 448 34.89 26.93 -35.05
CA HIS A 448 36.08 27.26 -34.25
C HIS A 448 35.71 27.89 -32.91
N THR A 449 34.76 28.82 -32.90
CA THR A 449 34.29 29.51 -31.69
C THR A 449 33.61 28.56 -30.71
N MET A 450 32.82 27.61 -31.20
CA MET A 450 32.21 26.59 -30.34
C MET A 450 33.27 25.70 -29.67
N ASP A 451 34.32 25.33 -30.41
CA ASP A 451 35.47 24.59 -29.89
C ASP A 451 36.32 25.42 -28.91
N GLN A 452 36.55 26.71 -29.18
CA GLN A 452 37.22 27.64 -28.25
C GLN A 452 36.44 27.79 -26.94
N ILE A 453 35.12 27.96 -27.02
CA ILE A 453 34.23 28.06 -25.85
C ILE A 453 34.35 26.78 -25.01
N GLN A 454 34.17 25.59 -25.61
CA GLN A 454 34.29 24.31 -24.89
C GLN A 454 35.70 24.07 -24.33
N THR A 455 36.75 24.42 -25.07
CA THR A 455 38.14 24.18 -24.69
C THR A 455 38.62 25.13 -23.60
N ARG A 456 38.24 26.42 -23.63
CA ARG A 456 38.55 27.36 -22.54
C ARG A 456 37.66 27.14 -21.31
N MET A 457 36.42 26.68 -21.45
CA MET A 457 35.61 26.27 -20.28
C MET A 457 36.27 25.16 -19.46
N LYS A 458 36.92 24.18 -20.11
CA LYS A 458 37.75 23.16 -19.43
C LYS A 458 38.92 23.75 -18.66
N TRP A 459 39.50 24.85 -19.13
CA TRP A 459 40.59 25.55 -18.46
C TRP A 459 40.10 26.37 -17.26
N PHE A 460 38.91 26.97 -17.36
CA PHE A 460 38.28 27.70 -16.26
C PHE A 460 37.90 26.79 -15.07
N ILE A 461 37.32 25.60 -15.28
CA ILE A 461 37.26 24.54 -14.25
C ILE A 461 37.26 23.14 -14.91
N PRO A 462 38.32 22.32 -14.73
CA PRO A 462 38.35 20.96 -15.25
C PRO A 462 37.22 20.10 -14.65
N GLY A 463 36.29 19.64 -15.50
CA GLY A 463 35.23 18.70 -15.12
C GLY A 463 33.88 19.32 -14.74
N ASN A 464 33.76 20.65 -14.71
CA ASN A 464 32.50 21.36 -14.40
C ASN A 464 31.88 22.10 -15.61
N GLU A 465 32.31 21.84 -16.84
CA GLU A 465 31.74 22.49 -18.05
C GLU A 465 30.21 22.33 -18.14
N SER A 466 29.67 21.20 -17.66
CA SER A 466 28.23 20.93 -17.61
C SER A 466 27.45 21.92 -16.73
N ASP A 467 28.03 22.43 -15.63
CA ASP A 467 27.31 23.23 -14.64
C ASP A 467 26.91 24.61 -15.23
N PHE A 468 27.74 25.22 -16.09
CA PHE A 468 27.43 26.51 -16.75
C PHE A 468 26.22 26.38 -17.68
N PHE A 469 26.25 25.38 -18.57
CA PHE A 469 25.18 25.11 -19.51
C PHE A 469 23.87 24.69 -18.82
N GLU A 470 23.96 23.95 -17.72
CA GLU A 470 22.80 23.61 -16.89
C GLU A 470 22.19 24.84 -16.22
N VAL A 471 23.00 25.79 -15.73
CA VAL A 471 22.52 27.05 -15.15
C VAL A 471 21.83 27.92 -16.21
N LEU A 472 22.36 28.02 -17.44
CA LEU A 472 21.65 28.69 -18.55
C LEU A 472 20.27 28.04 -18.82
N ASN A 473 20.20 26.71 -18.86
CA ASN A 473 18.92 26.02 -19.04
C ASN A 473 17.95 26.25 -17.87
N LEU A 474 18.44 26.27 -16.62
CA LEU A 474 17.61 26.55 -15.44
C LEU A 474 17.04 27.97 -15.45
N ILE A 475 17.78 28.97 -15.94
CA ILE A 475 17.29 30.34 -16.12
C ILE A 475 16.12 30.36 -17.13
N ALA A 476 16.26 29.68 -18.26
CA ALA A 476 15.20 29.55 -19.26
C ALA A 476 13.96 28.82 -18.69
N ASP A 477 14.14 27.74 -17.93
CA ASP A 477 13.04 27.01 -17.28
C ASP A 477 12.35 27.84 -16.18
N VAL A 478 13.09 28.64 -15.40
CA VAL A 478 12.52 29.62 -14.44
C VAL A 478 11.66 30.65 -15.19
N LYS A 479 12.19 31.27 -16.25
CA LYS A 479 11.47 32.28 -17.04
C LYS A 479 10.18 31.71 -17.63
N LYS A 480 10.27 30.56 -18.30
CA LYS A 480 9.14 29.82 -18.84
C LYS A 480 8.08 29.51 -17.78
N ARG A 481 8.49 29.08 -16.59
CA ARG A 481 7.55 28.78 -15.50
C ARG A 481 6.91 30.03 -14.90
N MET A 482 7.61 31.16 -14.83
CA MET A 482 7.02 32.45 -14.44
C MET A 482 6.00 32.94 -15.47
N ASN A 483 6.25 32.72 -16.77
CA ASN A 483 5.27 32.95 -17.83
C ASN A 483 4.03 32.03 -17.66
N ASP A 484 4.20 30.74 -17.34
CA ASP A 484 3.09 29.83 -17.03
C ASP A 484 2.22 30.33 -15.85
N VAL A 485 2.82 30.84 -14.77
CA VAL A 485 2.10 31.42 -13.63
C VAL A 485 1.24 32.59 -14.12
N LYS A 486 1.83 33.55 -14.83
CA LYS A 486 1.15 34.74 -15.37
C LYS A 486 -0.01 34.39 -16.30
N ILE A 487 0.20 33.40 -17.17
CA ILE A 487 -0.83 32.88 -18.09
C ILE A 487 -1.94 32.15 -17.32
N THR A 488 -1.65 31.52 -16.18
CA THR A 488 -2.63 30.75 -15.39
C THR A 488 -3.47 31.66 -14.50
N VAL A 489 -2.87 32.68 -13.87
CA VAL A 489 -3.62 33.70 -13.10
C VAL A 489 -4.71 34.35 -13.96
N LYS A 490 -4.37 34.73 -15.20
CA LYS A 490 -5.33 35.30 -16.19
C LYS A 490 -6.48 34.39 -16.59
N LYS A 491 -6.45 33.11 -16.21
CA LYS A 491 -7.51 32.13 -16.48
C LYS A 491 -8.45 31.95 -15.28
N VAL A 492 -8.14 32.53 -14.12
CA VAL A 492 -9.03 32.50 -12.95
C VAL A 492 -10.16 33.53 -13.14
N ILE A 493 -11.40 33.05 -13.24
CA ILE A 493 -12.58 33.91 -13.44
C ILE A 493 -13.48 33.85 -12.19
N THR A 494 -14.17 34.96 -11.92
CA THR A 494 -15.16 35.13 -10.85
C THR A 494 -16.55 35.28 -11.47
N PRO A 495 -17.60 34.58 -10.99
CA PRO A 495 -17.86 34.37 -9.57
C PRO A 495 -17.91 32.88 -9.14
N ALA A 496 -17.84 32.67 -7.82
CA ALA A 496 -18.16 31.40 -7.18
C ALA A 496 -19.68 31.30 -6.94
N SER A 497 -20.26 30.11 -7.06
CA SER A 497 -21.66 29.82 -6.74
C SER A 497 -21.82 29.37 -5.30
N GLU A 498 -22.77 29.98 -4.58
CA GLU A 498 -23.29 29.38 -3.34
C GLU A 498 -24.08 28.11 -3.69
N PRO A 499 -24.03 27.05 -2.83
CA PRO A 499 -23.53 27.02 -1.46
C PRO A 499 -22.14 26.37 -1.29
N GLY A 500 -21.48 26.67 -0.17
CA GLY A 500 -20.17 26.10 0.19
C GLY A 500 -20.19 24.64 0.67
N ILE A 501 -19.00 24.11 1.00
CA ILE A 501 -18.78 22.71 1.40
C ILE A 501 -19.68 22.24 2.55
N LYS A 502 -19.97 23.12 3.52
CA LYS A 502 -20.81 22.81 4.67
C LYS A 502 -22.17 22.25 4.26
N THR A 503 -22.84 22.90 3.30
CA THR A 503 -24.13 22.44 2.76
C THR A 503 -24.03 21.09 2.05
N ILE A 504 -22.93 20.86 1.31
CA ILE A 504 -22.65 19.58 0.64
C ILE A 504 -22.54 18.45 1.69
N LEU A 505 -21.80 18.67 2.78
CA LEU A 505 -21.63 17.67 3.84
C LEU A 505 -22.90 17.45 4.67
N THR A 506 -23.63 18.51 5.01
CA THR A 506 -24.90 18.43 5.76
C THR A 506 -25.97 17.66 5.00
N ASN A 507 -26.14 17.91 3.69
CA ASN A 507 -27.14 17.21 2.86
C ASN A 507 -26.90 15.69 2.79
N MET A 508 -25.65 15.24 2.99
CA MET A 508 -25.27 13.82 2.92
C MET A 508 -25.31 13.11 4.29
N LYS A 509 -25.61 13.83 5.39
CA LYS A 509 -25.60 13.30 6.77
C LYS A 509 -24.30 12.57 7.14
N ILE A 510 -23.17 12.99 6.58
CA ILE A 510 -21.89 12.28 6.73
C ILE A 510 -21.44 12.19 8.18
N SER A 511 -21.64 13.23 9.00
CA SER A 511 -21.28 13.17 10.43
C SER A 511 -22.04 12.09 11.19
N GLU A 512 -23.33 11.86 10.90
CA GLU A 512 -24.13 10.79 11.51
C GLU A 512 -23.66 9.39 11.06
N LEU A 513 -23.22 9.24 9.81
CA LEU A 513 -22.67 7.99 9.29
C LEU A 513 -21.29 7.69 9.86
N VAL A 514 -20.39 8.68 9.79
CA VAL A 514 -19.04 8.59 10.35
C VAL A 514 -19.12 8.30 11.85
N THR A 515 -19.99 8.96 12.61
CA THR A 515 -20.15 8.67 14.05
C THR A 515 -20.62 7.24 14.31
N CYS A 516 -21.48 6.67 13.47
CA CYS A 516 -21.93 5.28 13.61
C CYS A 516 -20.81 4.27 13.29
N LEU A 517 -20.13 4.44 12.15
CA LEU A 517 -19.01 3.58 11.74
C LEU A 517 -17.81 3.70 12.68
N ARG A 518 -17.56 4.92 13.19
CA ARG A 518 -16.59 5.21 14.25
C ARG A 518 -16.97 4.50 15.55
N SER A 519 -18.23 4.53 15.98
CA SER A 519 -18.69 3.79 17.16
C SER A 519 -18.56 2.27 17.03
N LEU A 520 -18.62 1.74 15.80
CA LEU A 520 -18.40 0.32 15.51
C LEU A 520 -16.91 -0.07 15.55
N ALA A 521 -16.02 0.82 15.11
CA ALA A 521 -14.60 0.54 14.95
C ALA A 521 -13.70 1.02 16.11
N GLU A 522 -14.07 2.07 16.86
CA GLU A 522 -13.15 2.72 17.81
C GLU A 522 -13.18 2.19 19.25
N ASN A 523 -14.35 1.96 19.85
CA ASN A 523 -14.45 2.06 21.31
C ASN A 523 -13.88 0.89 22.13
N PHE A 524 -13.72 -0.31 21.57
CA PHE A 524 -13.05 -1.42 22.26
C PHE A 524 -11.62 -1.62 21.75
N GLY A 525 -11.42 -1.83 20.44
CA GLY A 525 -10.09 -2.06 19.85
C GLY A 525 -9.09 -0.92 20.10
N LYS A 526 -9.48 0.34 19.90
CA LYS A 526 -8.56 1.47 20.20
C LYS A 526 -8.41 1.72 21.69
N SER A 527 -9.41 1.38 22.52
CA SER A 527 -9.25 1.45 23.97
C SER A 527 -8.25 0.40 24.45
N LEU A 528 -8.27 -0.80 23.86
CA LEU A 528 -7.31 -1.87 24.13
C LEU A 528 -5.89 -1.49 23.70
N HIS A 529 -5.69 -0.93 22.50
CA HIS A 529 -4.39 -0.38 22.08
C HIS A 529 -3.88 0.75 22.99
N VAL A 530 -4.76 1.50 23.66
CA VAL A 530 -4.34 2.50 24.66
C VAL A 530 -3.92 1.82 25.97
N ILE A 531 -4.54 0.72 26.38
CA ILE A 531 -4.05 -0.12 27.50
C ILE A 531 -2.70 -0.77 27.16
N GLU A 532 -2.54 -1.26 25.93
CA GLU A 532 -1.30 -1.82 25.39
C GLU A 532 -0.17 -0.77 25.44
N ALA A 533 -0.41 0.45 24.93
CA ALA A 533 0.55 1.55 25.02
C ALA A 533 0.89 1.97 26.47
N LEU A 534 -0.05 1.84 27.41
CA LEU A 534 0.24 2.06 28.84
C LEU A 534 1.18 0.97 29.40
N ASP A 535 1.03 -0.29 28.97
CA ASP A 535 1.95 -1.38 29.37
C ASP A 535 3.31 -1.27 28.66
N GLU A 536 3.37 -0.83 27.39
CA GLU A 536 4.64 -0.49 26.71
C GLU A 536 5.41 0.61 27.47
N VAL A 537 4.71 1.65 27.94
CA VAL A 537 5.29 2.71 28.78
C VAL A 537 5.80 2.14 30.10
N ARG A 538 5.08 1.22 30.73
CA ARG A 538 5.48 0.53 31.97
C ARG A 538 6.72 -0.34 31.76
N ALA A 539 6.78 -1.12 30.68
CA ALA A 539 7.94 -1.92 30.29
C ALA A 539 9.17 -1.05 29.99
N SER A 540 8.95 0.08 29.33
CA SER A 540 9.97 1.06 28.93
C SER A 540 10.50 1.97 30.05
N ARG A 541 10.08 1.74 31.31
CA ARG A 541 10.42 2.55 32.49
C ARG A 541 11.89 2.95 32.59
N LYS A 542 12.82 2.03 32.28
CA LYS A 542 14.27 2.28 32.37
C LYS A 542 14.74 3.34 31.36
N GLN A 543 14.22 3.32 30.13
CA GLN A 543 14.54 4.35 29.13
C GLN A 543 13.85 5.67 29.45
N LEU A 544 12.57 5.64 29.83
CA LEU A 544 11.79 6.85 30.12
C LEU A 544 12.32 7.67 31.31
N LEU A 545 12.92 7.00 32.30
CA LEU A 545 13.55 7.62 33.49
C LEU A 545 15.07 7.81 33.35
N SER A 546 15.66 7.58 32.18
CA SER A 546 17.12 7.67 31.97
C SER A 546 17.68 9.11 32.08
N LEU A 547 16.86 10.12 31.81
CA LEU A 547 17.23 11.53 31.79
C LEU A 547 16.42 12.33 32.81
N LYS A 548 17.09 13.05 33.71
CA LYS A 548 16.44 13.78 34.84
C LYS A 548 16.14 15.25 34.56
N SER A 549 16.91 15.91 33.71
CA SER A 549 16.79 17.35 33.46
C SER A 549 17.30 17.67 32.06
N PHE A 550 16.61 18.58 31.37
CA PHE A 550 17.05 19.10 30.07
C PHE A 550 18.04 20.26 30.21
N THR A 551 18.99 20.38 29.28
CA THR A 551 19.85 21.56 29.12
C THR A 551 19.04 22.81 28.75
N LEU A 552 19.57 24.00 29.04
CA LEU A 552 18.89 25.28 28.72
C LEU A 552 18.52 25.40 27.23
N ASN A 553 19.36 24.89 26.32
CA ASN A 553 19.06 24.90 24.88
C ASN A 553 17.86 23.98 24.56
N THR A 554 17.86 22.77 25.12
CA THR A 554 16.74 21.83 24.95
C THR A 554 15.45 22.34 25.60
N GLN A 555 15.52 23.02 26.75
CA GLN A 555 14.38 23.71 27.36
C GLN A 555 13.81 24.81 26.45
N GLN A 556 14.67 25.59 25.79
CA GLN A 556 14.24 26.60 24.82
C GLN A 556 13.56 25.95 23.60
N VAL A 557 14.15 24.90 23.01
CA VAL A 557 13.55 24.16 21.88
C VAL A 557 12.19 23.55 22.26
N LEU A 558 12.03 23.06 23.49
CA LEU A 558 10.75 22.57 24.00
C LEU A 558 9.70 23.70 24.09
N LEU A 559 10.06 24.86 24.61
CA LEU A 559 9.19 26.04 24.67
C LEU A 559 8.78 26.54 23.28
N GLU A 560 9.73 26.61 22.33
CA GLU A 560 9.47 26.98 20.93
C GLU A 560 8.51 26.00 20.22
N ASN A 561 8.51 24.73 20.62
CA ASN A 561 7.58 23.71 20.13
C ASN A 561 6.28 23.61 20.97
N GLY A 562 6.08 24.47 21.97
CA GLY A 562 4.87 24.52 22.81
C GLY A 562 4.77 23.41 23.86
N LEU A 563 5.87 22.74 24.19
CA LEU A 563 5.93 21.58 25.10
C LEU A 563 6.26 22.00 26.54
N VAL A 564 5.47 22.92 27.11
CA VAL A 564 5.75 23.54 28.42
C VAL A 564 5.82 22.51 29.57
N ASP A 565 4.94 21.50 29.59
CA ASP A 565 4.94 20.45 30.62
C ASP A 565 6.21 19.57 30.61
N TRP A 566 6.94 19.51 29.48
CA TRP A 566 8.20 18.76 29.40
C TRP A 566 9.32 19.42 30.22
N LEU A 567 9.20 20.68 30.61
CA LEU A 567 10.12 21.29 31.58
C LEU A 567 10.04 20.62 32.97
N LEU A 568 8.99 19.84 33.23
CA LEU A 568 8.78 19.05 34.45
C LEU A 568 8.71 17.54 34.17
N HIS A 569 9.34 17.06 33.09
CA HIS A 569 9.18 15.68 32.59
C HIS A 569 9.50 14.60 33.65
N GLU A 570 10.59 14.73 34.44
CA GLU A 570 10.93 13.73 35.48
C GLU A 570 9.76 13.58 36.48
N LYS A 571 9.13 14.68 36.89
CA LYS A 571 7.98 14.65 37.80
C LYS A 571 6.74 14.05 37.13
N ARG A 572 6.42 14.46 35.89
CA ARG A 572 5.26 13.98 35.14
C ARG A 572 5.36 12.49 34.79
N MET A 573 6.53 12.05 34.32
CA MET A 573 6.81 10.66 33.95
C MET A 573 6.74 9.71 35.16
N ASN A 574 7.26 10.13 36.32
CA ASN A 574 7.11 9.37 37.56
C ASN A 574 5.64 9.30 38.04
N SER A 575 4.81 10.32 37.76
CA SER A 575 3.36 10.27 38.05
C SER A 575 2.68 9.26 37.15
N LEU A 576 2.85 9.38 35.82
CA LEU A 576 2.33 8.48 34.81
C LEU A 576 2.67 7.00 35.12
N LEU A 577 3.94 6.68 35.34
CA LEU A 577 4.37 5.31 35.64
C LEU A 577 3.75 4.76 36.93
N LYS A 578 3.49 5.61 37.93
CA LYS A 578 2.82 5.23 39.19
C LYS A 578 1.31 5.04 38.98
N GLU A 579 0.68 5.87 38.15
CA GLU A 579 -0.72 5.74 37.75
C GLU A 579 -0.95 4.43 36.97
N VAL A 580 -0.02 4.06 36.09
CA VAL A 580 -0.03 2.77 35.38
C VAL A 580 0.21 1.58 36.32
N ASP A 581 1.13 1.67 37.28
CA ASP A 581 1.32 0.62 38.31
C ASP A 581 0.07 0.42 39.20
N LEU A 582 -0.75 1.47 39.37
CA LEU A 582 -2.04 1.39 40.08
C LEU A 582 -3.11 0.76 39.20
N LEU A 583 -3.16 1.11 37.91
CA LEU A 583 -4.06 0.52 36.92
C LEU A 583 -3.88 -0.99 36.80
N GLU A 584 -2.63 -1.47 36.73
CA GLU A 584 -2.34 -2.91 36.72
C GLU A 584 -2.90 -3.62 37.95
N LYS A 585 -2.74 -3.05 39.16
CA LYS A 585 -3.27 -3.64 40.39
C LYS A 585 -4.79 -3.70 40.40
N VAL A 586 -5.45 -2.72 39.78
CA VAL A 586 -6.90 -2.76 39.54
C VAL A 586 -7.23 -3.90 38.57
N ALA A 587 -6.52 -4.02 37.45
CA ALA A 587 -6.73 -5.09 36.47
C ALA A 587 -6.52 -6.48 37.09
N GLU A 588 -5.43 -6.70 37.85
CA GLU A 588 -5.14 -7.94 38.59
C GLU A 588 -6.29 -8.35 39.52
N GLY A 589 -6.83 -7.40 40.30
CA GLY A 589 -8.00 -7.62 41.17
C GLY A 589 -9.34 -7.87 40.45
N LEU A 590 -9.37 -7.74 39.13
CA LEU A 590 -10.55 -7.91 38.27
C LEU A 590 -10.47 -9.13 37.33
N ARG A 591 -9.31 -9.80 37.21
CA ARG A 591 -9.06 -10.92 36.27
C ARG A 591 -10.06 -12.09 36.34
N ASN A 592 -10.74 -12.27 37.47
CA ASN A 592 -11.73 -13.34 37.69
C ASN A 592 -13.17 -12.81 37.95
N LYS A 593 -13.47 -11.56 37.60
CA LYS A 593 -14.80 -10.95 37.80
C LYS A 593 -15.63 -10.91 36.51
N SER A 594 -16.83 -10.32 36.54
CA SER A 594 -17.67 -10.24 35.34
C SER A 594 -17.04 -9.33 34.29
N LEU A 595 -17.43 -9.50 33.03
CA LEU A 595 -16.99 -8.63 31.93
C LEU A 595 -17.29 -7.14 32.22
N MET A 596 -18.41 -6.87 32.90
CA MET A 596 -18.78 -5.52 33.37
C MET A 596 -17.89 -4.98 34.48
N ASP A 597 -17.36 -5.84 35.35
CA ASP A 597 -16.38 -5.45 36.35
C ASP A 597 -15.02 -5.17 35.70
N MET A 598 -14.58 -6.03 34.76
CA MET A 598 -13.34 -5.85 33.99
C MET A 598 -13.32 -4.54 33.19
N ALA A 599 -14.46 -4.08 32.68
CA ALA A 599 -14.57 -2.78 31.99
C ALA A 599 -14.20 -1.57 32.86
N THR A 600 -14.14 -1.73 34.19
CA THR A 600 -13.63 -0.70 35.11
C THR A 600 -12.15 -0.36 34.84
N VAL A 601 -11.37 -1.27 34.24
CA VAL A 601 -9.99 -0.99 33.83
C VAL A 601 -9.93 0.18 32.83
N PHE A 602 -10.85 0.27 31.87
CA PHE A 602 -10.92 1.42 30.96
C PHE A 602 -11.33 2.70 31.70
N GLU A 603 -12.22 2.62 32.69
CA GLU A 603 -12.63 3.77 33.49
C GLU A 603 -11.49 4.31 34.36
N GLU A 604 -10.68 3.46 34.97
CA GLU A 604 -9.47 3.88 35.70
C GLU A 604 -8.38 4.40 34.74
N ALA A 605 -8.15 3.72 33.60
CA ALA A 605 -7.21 4.18 32.58
C ALA A 605 -7.58 5.56 32.01
N SER A 606 -8.88 5.89 31.95
CA SER A 606 -9.35 7.19 31.46
C SER A 606 -8.90 8.38 32.32
N LYS A 607 -8.41 8.13 33.54
CA LYS A 607 -7.96 9.14 34.49
C LYS A 607 -6.46 9.45 34.37
N ILE A 608 -5.73 8.70 33.55
CA ILE A 608 -4.29 8.85 33.34
C ILE A 608 -4.06 9.96 32.30
N GLU A 609 -3.49 11.09 32.73
CA GLU A 609 -3.24 12.25 31.84
C GLU A 609 -1.99 12.06 30.98
N GLY A 610 -0.93 11.51 31.56
CA GLY A 610 0.38 11.39 30.90
C GLY A 610 1.15 12.72 30.76
N LEU A 611 1.82 12.91 29.63
CA LEU A 611 2.68 14.04 29.33
C LEU A 611 2.39 14.58 27.92
N ALA A 612 1.88 15.82 27.85
CA ALA A 612 1.36 16.41 26.63
C ALA A 612 2.42 16.62 25.55
N GLY A 613 2.22 16.08 24.35
CA GLY A 613 3.12 16.27 23.20
C GLY A 613 2.78 15.36 22.04
N ASN A 614 2.49 15.92 20.86
CA ASN A 614 2.17 15.09 19.69
C ASN A 614 3.45 14.59 18.98
N PRO A 615 3.41 13.46 18.25
CA PRO A 615 4.59 12.89 17.59
C PRO A 615 5.31 13.85 16.63
N SER A 616 4.59 14.79 16.00
CA SER A 616 5.20 15.80 15.12
C SER A 616 6.02 16.82 15.90
N GLN A 617 5.57 17.25 17.09
CA GLN A 617 6.34 18.12 17.99
C GLN A 617 7.59 17.40 18.50
N LEU A 618 7.47 16.15 18.96
CA LEU A 618 8.62 15.38 19.46
C LEU A 618 9.65 15.08 18.37
N ARG A 619 9.20 14.80 17.13
CA ARG A 619 10.07 14.67 15.95
C ARG A 619 10.75 15.99 15.57
N ALA A 620 10.04 17.14 15.71
CA ALA A 620 10.62 18.46 15.47
C ALA A 620 11.71 18.78 16.50
N VAL A 621 11.46 18.54 17.80
CA VAL A 621 12.47 18.64 18.86
C VAL A 621 13.69 17.77 18.56
N HIS A 622 13.49 16.46 18.34
CA HIS A 622 14.58 15.54 17.98
C HIS A 622 15.42 16.04 16.80
N LYS A 623 14.75 16.51 15.74
CA LYS A 623 15.40 17.06 14.54
C LYS A 623 16.24 18.30 14.90
N THR A 624 15.67 19.27 15.59
CA THR A 624 16.38 20.50 16.00
C THR A 624 17.57 20.21 16.91
N LEU A 625 17.46 19.25 17.83
CA LEU A 625 18.58 18.82 18.67
C LEU A 625 19.70 18.14 17.86
N SER A 626 19.33 17.33 16.86
CA SER A 626 20.28 16.67 15.95
C SER A 626 21.01 17.67 15.05
N GLU A 627 20.30 18.65 14.50
CA GLU A 627 20.88 19.67 13.59
C GLU A 627 21.78 20.67 14.32
N ASN A 628 21.47 21.00 15.58
CA ASN A 628 22.27 21.94 16.39
C ASN A 628 23.49 21.30 17.08
N GLY A 629 23.73 19.99 16.92
CA GLY A 629 24.85 19.30 17.57
C GLY A 629 24.74 19.23 19.10
N ASN A 630 23.52 19.15 19.64
CA ASN A 630 23.24 19.16 21.07
C ASN A 630 23.69 17.87 21.80
N ASN A 631 23.48 17.85 23.12
CA ASN A 631 23.84 16.73 23.99
C ASN A 631 23.29 15.40 23.46
N LYS A 632 24.19 14.46 23.15
CA LYS A 632 23.83 13.15 22.60
C LYS A 632 22.82 12.39 23.45
N THR A 633 22.91 12.45 24.78
CA THR A 633 21.95 11.78 25.67
C THR A 633 20.53 12.33 25.53
N GLU A 634 20.37 13.61 25.19
CA GLU A 634 19.07 14.22 24.93
C GLU A 634 18.56 13.85 23.54
N ILE A 635 19.44 13.76 22.54
CA ILE A 635 19.10 13.27 21.19
C ILE A 635 18.61 11.83 21.27
N ASP A 636 19.37 10.93 21.91
CA ASP A 636 19.02 9.51 22.08
C ASP A 636 17.69 9.37 22.88
N TYR A 637 17.44 10.23 23.87
CA TYR A 637 16.17 10.27 24.61
C TYR A 637 14.99 10.67 23.71
N PHE A 638 15.13 11.73 22.90
CA PHE A 638 14.10 12.15 21.96
C PHE A 638 13.97 11.22 20.73
N ASP A 639 14.98 10.41 20.40
CA ASP A 639 14.89 9.34 19.40
C ASP A 639 13.96 8.22 19.89
N PHE A 640 14.01 7.92 21.20
CA PHE A 640 13.13 6.99 21.85
C PHE A 640 11.70 7.54 22.02
N VAL A 641 11.50 8.69 22.68
CA VAL A 641 10.14 9.16 23.03
C VAL A 641 9.31 9.63 21.84
N LYS A 642 9.91 10.01 20.70
CA LYS A 642 9.15 10.44 19.49
C LYS A 642 8.32 9.33 18.82
N ASN A 643 8.50 8.08 19.26
CA ASN A 643 7.83 6.89 18.73
C ASN A 643 6.83 6.27 19.71
N HIS A 644 6.73 6.79 20.95
CA HIS A 644 5.78 6.32 21.96
C HIS A 644 4.65 7.34 22.13
N ASP A 645 3.41 6.89 22.36
CA ASP A 645 2.35 7.79 22.83
C ASP A 645 2.50 7.96 24.36
N LEU A 646 2.51 9.21 24.79
CA LEU A 646 2.64 9.60 26.20
C LEU A 646 1.48 10.51 26.63
N ASP A 647 0.59 10.91 25.71
CA ASP A 647 -0.43 11.95 25.91
C ASP A 647 -1.82 11.30 26.08
N PHE A 648 -1.92 10.48 27.13
CA PHE A 648 -3.08 9.63 27.41
C PHE A 648 -4.37 10.41 27.71
N ALA A 649 -4.27 11.67 28.13
CA ALA A 649 -5.39 12.60 28.28
C ALA A 649 -6.27 12.68 27.01
N LYS A 650 -5.67 12.57 25.81
CA LYS A 650 -6.41 12.54 24.52
C LYS A 650 -7.34 11.35 24.37
N HIS A 651 -7.11 10.27 25.12
CA HIS A 651 -7.87 9.03 25.04
C HIS A 651 -8.89 8.88 26.18
N SER A 652 -8.85 9.76 27.19
CA SER A 652 -9.75 9.76 28.36
C SER A 652 -11.23 9.61 27.98
N ALA A 653 -11.74 10.45 27.08
CA ALA A 653 -13.14 10.39 26.64
C ALA A 653 -13.49 9.09 25.88
N ARG A 654 -12.52 8.42 25.24
CA ARG A 654 -12.74 7.13 24.56
C ARG A 654 -12.80 6.00 25.59
N LEU A 655 -11.80 5.96 26.47
CA LEU A 655 -11.68 4.98 27.56
C LEU A 655 -12.89 5.01 28.50
N SER A 656 -13.36 6.21 28.89
CA SER A 656 -14.57 6.38 29.72
C SER A 656 -15.84 5.82 29.09
N ASN A 657 -15.95 5.83 27.75
CA ASN A 657 -17.11 5.32 27.02
C ASN A 657 -17.08 3.79 26.79
N ALA A 658 -15.95 3.11 26.98
CA ALA A 658 -15.82 1.67 26.74
C ALA A 658 -16.80 0.84 27.59
N ARG A 659 -17.08 1.26 28.82
CA ARG A 659 -18.05 0.61 29.74
C ARG A 659 -19.48 0.59 29.20
N ILE A 660 -19.87 1.55 28.36
CA ILE A 660 -21.18 1.54 27.68
C ILE A 660 -21.22 0.44 26.63
N THR A 661 -20.15 0.26 25.86
CA THR A 661 -19.99 -0.84 24.89
C THR A 661 -20.03 -2.20 25.60
N THR A 662 -19.43 -2.33 26.79
CA THR A 662 -19.50 -3.56 27.59
C THR A 662 -20.92 -3.89 28.06
N ASN A 663 -21.74 -2.89 28.42
CA ASN A 663 -23.15 -3.14 28.79
C ASN A 663 -23.94 -3.76 27.63
N TYR A 664 -23.68 -3.33 26.38
CA TYR A 664 -24.29 -3.93 25.19
C TYR A 664 -23.83 -5.38 24.96
N LEU A 665 -22.55 -5.68 25.18
CA LEU A 665 -22.03 -7.06 25.13
C LEU A 665 -22.65 -7.93 26.22
N ASN A 666 -22.78 -7.44 27.45
CA ASN A 666 -23.35 -8.20 28.55
C ASN A 666 -24.85 -8.48 28.34
N SER A 667 -25.62 -7.47 27.90
CA SER A 667 -27.04 -7.65 27.53
C SER A 667 -27.21 -8.65 26.38
N TYR A 668 -26.28 -8.69 25.43
CA TYR A 668 -26.27 -9.65 24.33
C TYR A 668 -26.01 -11.08 24.83
N PHE A 669 -25.02 -11.28 25.71
CA PHE A 669 -24.76 -12.59 26.30
C PHE A 669 -25.87 -13.05 27.27
N ASP A 670 -26.51 -12.15 28.01
CA ASP A 670 -27.67 -12.49 28.85
C ASP A 670 -28.89 -12.94 28.03
N ASP A 671 -29.04 -12.44 26.79
CA ASP A 671 -30.05 -12.90 25.83
C ASP A 671 -29.65 -14.23 25.16
N VAL A 672 -28.38 -14.42 24.80
CA VAL A 672 -27.85 -15.66 24.19
C VAL A 672 -27.87 -16.84 25.17
N PHE A 673 -27.54 -16.61 26.44
CA PHE A 673 -27.54 -17.64 27.49
C PHE A 673 -28.85 -17.71 28.30
N GLY A 674 -29.90 -17.02 27.87
CA GLY A 674 -31.25 -17.13 28.46
C GLY A 674 -31.38 -16.65 29.91
N ARG A 675 -30.53 -15.72 30.35
CA ARG A 675 -30.53 -15.16 31.71
C ARG A 675 -31.59 -14.07 31.90
N ASN A 676 -32.04 -13.44 30.82
CA ASN A 676 -33.22 -12.58 30.82
C ASN A 676 -34.51 -13.42 30.74
N PRO A 677 -35.39 -13.42 31.77
CA PRO A 677 -36.70 -14.03 31.65
C PRO A 677 -37.54 -13.24 30.63
N VAL A 678 -37.80 -13.87 29.48
CA VAL A 678 -38.48 -13.28 28.32
C VAL A 678 -39.80 -12.61 28.75
N LYS A 679 -39.83 -11.27 28.74
CA LYS A 679 -41.07 -10.51 28.95
C LYS A 679 -41.98 -10.61 27.73
N ASN A 680 -42.80 -11.66 27.75
CA ASN A 680 -44.02 -11.82 26.96
C ASN A 680 -43.88 -11.64 25.44
N VAL A 681 -43.47 -12.72 24.77
CA VAL A 681 -43.78 -12.94 23.35
C VAL A 681 -45.30 -13.00 23.19
N LYS A 682 -45.89 -11.92 22.66
CA LYS A 682 -47.31 -11.86 22.23
C LYS A 682 -47.47 -11.61 20.73
N THR A 683 -46.57 -12.16 19.91
CA THR A 683 -46.78 -12.19 18.43
C THR A 683 -46.12 -13.35 17.69
N VAL A 684 -45.78 -14.47 18.35
CA VAL A 684 -45.26 -15.68 17.67
C VAL A 684 -46.12 -16.89 18.03
N GLU A 685 -47.36 -16.88 17.53
CA GLU A 685 -48.36 -17.94 17.74
C GLU A 685 -48.96 -18.41 16.40
N LYS A 686 -48.17 -18.35 15.31
CA LYS A 686 -48.65 -18.63 13.94
C LYS A 686 -47.74 -19.45 13.02
N VAL A 687 -46.54 -19.89 13.46
CA VAL A 687 -45.57 -20.56 12.56
C VAL A 687 -44.83 -21.76 13.18
N VAL A 688 -45.49 -22.57 14.02
CA VAL A 688 -44.98 -23.92 14.38
C VAL A 688 -46.13 -24.93 14.55
N GLU A 689 -46.96 -25.14 13.52
CA GLU A 689 -47.95 -26.23 13.55
C GLU A 689 -48.34 -26.78 12.15
N LYS A 690 -47.37 -26.88 11.21
CA LYS A 690 -47.70 -27.36 9.84
C LYS A 690 -46.64 -28.14 9.06
N GLU A 691 -45.68 -28.79 9.71
CA GLU A 691 -44.67 -29.64 9.03
C GLU A 691 -44.56 -31.08 9.57
N ARG A 692 -45.60 -31.58 10.24
CA ARG A 692 -45.79 -33.03 10.47
C ARG A 692 -47.25 -33.46 10.25
N LEU A 693 -47.69 -33.40 8.99
CA LEU A 693 -48.77 -34.20 8.39
C LEU A 693 -48.98 -33.72 6.95
N ILE A 694 -48.52 -34.51 5.97
CA ILE A 694 -49.06 -34.79 4.63
C ILE A 694 -47.97 -35.61 3.90
N GLU A 695 -47.85 -36.88 4.29
CA GLU A 695 -47.75 -37.88 3.24
C GLU A 695 -49.12 -37.93 2.53
N LYS A 696 -49.13 -38.34 1.26
CA LYS A 696 -50.33 -38.50 0.42
C LYS A 696 -50.93 -37.19 -0.15
N ASN A 697 -50.20 -36.58 -1.09
CA ASN A 697 -50.80 -36.11 -2.34
C ASN A 697 -49.79 -36.13 -3.50
N SER A 698 -49.61 -37.32 -4.08
CA SER A 698 -48.85 -37.52 -5.32
C SER A 698 -49.66 -37.05 -6.53
N SER A 699 -49.07 -36.17 -7.35
CA SER A 699 -49.28 -36.08 -8.82
C SER A 699 -48.62 -34.82 -9.42
N TRP A 700 -48.70 -33.66 -8.75
CA TRP A 700 -48.42 -32.37 -9.41
C TRP A 700 -46.93 -31.99 -9.35
N VAL A 701 -46.26 -32.27 -8.23
CA VAL A 701 -44.82 -31.99 -8.05
C VAL A 701 -43.98 -32.85 -9.01
N THR A 702 -44.37 -34.11 -9.24
CA THR A 702 -43.77 -34.98 -10.26
C THR A 702 -43.96 -34.43 -11.68
N ILE A 703 -45.11 -33.82 -12.00
CA ILE A 703 -45.34 -33.18 -13.31
C ILE A 703 -44.45 -31.94 -13.46
N ILE A 704 -44.34 -31.09 -12.44
CA ILE A 704 -43.47 -29.88 -12.49
C ILE A 704 -42.00 -30.28 -12.67
N ILE A 705 -41.50 -31.25 -11.89
CA ILE A 705 -40.10 -31.72 -11.99
C ILE A 705 -39.85 -32.39 -13.35
N SER A 706 -40.78 -33.20 -13.85
CA SER A 706 -40.63 -33.86 -15.16
C SER A 706 -40.81 -32.92 -16.36
N ILE A 707 -41.24 -31.67 -16.17
CA ILE A 707 -41.24 -30.63 -17.21
C ILE A 707 -40.01 -29.71 -17.07
N THR A 708 -39.65 -29.27 -15.85
CA THR A 708 -38.53 -28.34 -15.65
C THR A 708 -37.17 -28.97 -15.91
N VAL A 709 -36.96 -30.24 -15.53
CA VAL A 709 -35.67 -30.92 -15.73
C VAL A 709 -35.36 -31.15 -17.22
N PRO A 710 -36.29 -31.62 -18.08
CA PRO A 710 -36.05 -31.69 -19.52
C PRO A 710 -35.87 -30.32 -20.19
N ILE A 711 -36.58 -29.27 -19.75
CA ILE A 711 -36.36 -27.92 -20.28
C ILE A 711 -34.96 -27.42 -19.95
N LEU A 712 -34.49 -27.64 -18.71
CA LEU A 712 -33.12 -27.29 -18.31
C LEU A 712 -32.08 -28.10 -19.12
N LEU A 713 -32.29 -29.40 -19.31
CA LEU A 713 -31.46 -30.26 -20.16
C LEU A 713 -31.44 -29.79 -21.62
N LEU A 714 -32.58 -29.39 -22.19
CA LEU A 714 -32.66 -28.85 -23.55
C LEU A 714 -31.94 -27.51 -23.69
N VAL A 715 -31.99 -26.64 -22.67
CA VAL A 715 -31.20 -25.39 -22.64
C VAL A 715 -29.70 -25.70 -22.58
N ILE A 716 -29.28 -26.68 -21.78
CA ILE A 716 -27.87 -27.13 -21.69
C ILE A 716 -27.41 -27.75 -23.02
N ILE A 717 -28.19 -28.65 -23.61
CA ILE A 717 -27.91 -29.27 -24.91
C ILE A 717 -27.85 -28.20 -26.01
N GLY A 718 -28.77 -27.24 -26.01
CA GLY A 718 -28.77 -26.10 -26.93
C GLY A 718 -27.51 -25.23 -26.80
N ALA A 719 -27.05 -24.98 -25.57
CA ALA A 719 -25.78 -24.30 -25.31
C ALA A 719 -24.58 -25.11 -25.83
N VAL A 720 -24.52 -26.41 -25.55
CA VAL A 720 -23.45 -27.29 -26.06
C VAL A 720 -23.41 -27.31 -27.59
N ILE A 721 -24.54 -27.47 -28.26
CA ILE A 721 -24.65 -27.45 -29.73
C ILE A 721 -24.24 -26.08 -30.29
N TYR A 722 -24.68 -24.98 -29.68
CA TYR A 722 -24.24 -23.64 -30.06
C TYR A 722 -22.71 -23.51 -29.98
N GLY A 723 -22.11 -24.04 -28.90
CA GLY A 723 -20.65 -24.12 -28.70
C GLY A 723 -19.87 -24.89 -29.77
N PHE A 724 -20.50 -25.80 -30.52
CA PHE A 724 -19.87 -26.48 -31.66
C PHE A 724 -19.89 -25.66 -32.96
N THR A 725 -20.61 -24.53 -33.01
CA THR A 725 -20.55 -23.59 -34.14
C THR A 725 -19.33 -22.66 -34.04
N ALA A 726 -18.82 -22.15 -35.16
CA ALA A 726 -17.70 -21.18 -35.14
C ALA A 726 -18.05 -19.89 -34.35
N LYS A 727 -19.27 -19.38 -34.54
CA LYS A 727 -19.79 -18.20 -33.81
C LYS A 727 -19.96 -18.48 -32.31
N GLY A 728 -20.44 -19.67 -31.94
CA GLY A 728 -20.60 -20.05 -30.54
C GLY A 728 -19.27 -20.32 -29.83
N ARG A 729 -18.28 -20.94 -30.49
CA ARG A 729 -16.90 -21.01 -29.97
C ARG A 729 -16.32 -19.62 -29.72
N GLU A 730 -16.45 -18.69 -30.68
CA GLU A 730 -15.97 -17.33 -30.48
C GLU A 730 -16.73 -16.63 -29.35
N HIS A 731 -18.05 -16.81 -29.25
CA HIS A 731 -18.87 -16.27 -28.18
C HIS A 731 -18.44 -16.80 -26.80
N TYR A 732 -18.23 -18.12 -26.67
CA TYR A 732 -17.80 -18.75 -25.41
C TYR A 732 -16.36 -18.40 -25.04
N ILE A 733 -15.42 -18.33 -26.00
CA ILE A 733 -14.07 -17.83 -25.73
C ILE A 733 -14.11 -16.36 -25.31
N THR A 734 -14.95 -15.54 -25.94
CA THR A 734 -15.14 -14.13 -25.56
C THR A 734 -15.73 -14.01 -24.16
N LEU A 735 -16.72 -14.85 -23.82
CA LEU A 735 -17.37 -14.88 -22.51
C LEU A 735 -16.42 -15.40 -21.42
N LEU A 736 -15.60 -16.41 -21.72
CA LEU A 736 -14.61 -16.98 -20.81
C LEU A 736 -13.45 -16.00 -20.56
N ILE A 737 -12.96 -15.28 -21.59
CA ILE A 737 -12.01 -14.16 -21.39
C ILE A 737 -12.69 -13.03 -20.60
N TYR A 738 -13.97 -12.72 -20.88
CA TYR A 738 -14.72 -11.69 -20.18
C TYR A 738 -14.96 -12.03 -18.70
N TYR A 739 -15.08 -13.30 -18.29
CA TYR A 739 -15.26 -13.68 -16.89
C TYR A 739 -13.99 -14.15 -16.16
N PHE A 740 -12.99 -14.71 -16.86
CA PHE A 740 -11.80 -15.35 -16.28
C PHE A 740 -10.46 -14.99 -16.95
N GLY A 741 -10.44 -14.07 -17.92
CA GLY A 741 -9.23 -13.72 -18.66
C GLY A 741 -8.15 -13.03 -17.82
N LYS A 742 -6.92 -13.57 -17.87
CA LYS A 742 -5.67 -12.91 -17.43
C LYS A 742 -5.24 -11.80 -18.42
N PRO A 743 -4.42 -10.81 -18.01
CA PRO A 743 -4.03 -9.65 -18.85
C PRO A 743 -3.49 -9.99 -20.24
N LYS A 744 -2.65 -11.04 -20.38
CA LYS A 744 -2.10 -11.49 -21.69
C LYS A 744 -3.19 -11.82 -22.73
N HIS A 745 -4.39 -12.26 -22.30
CA HIS A 745 -5.50 -12.53 -23.22
C HIS A 745 -6.18 -11.25 -23.71
N PHE A 746 -6.22 -10.20 -22.89
CA PHE A 746 -6.72 -8.88 -23.29
C PHE A 746 -5.71 -8.18 -24.20
N GLU A 747 -4.41 -8.23 -23.88
CA GLU A 747 -3.36 -7.69 -24.75
C GLU A 747 -3.41 -8.28 -26.16
N LYS A 748 -3.60 -9.60 -26.32
CA LYS A 748 -3.73 -10.22 -27.65
C LYS A 748 -4.91 -9.67 -28.47
N ARG A 749 -5.95 -9.13 -27.82
CA ARG A 749 -7.08 -8.45 -28.51
C ARG A 749 -6.78 -6.97 -28.76
N TRP A 750 -6.05 -6.31 -27.87
CA TRP A 750 -5.75 -4.88 -27.95
C TRP A 750 -4.63 -4.53 -28.94
N ARG A 751 -3.71 -5.45 -29.23
CA ARG A 751 -2.56 -5.22 -30.14
C ARG A 751 -2.96 -4.71 -31.53
N TYR A 752 -4.15 -5.03 -32.02
CA TYR A 752 -4.64 -4.57 -33.33
C TYR A 752 -5.70 -3.45 -33.27
N SER A 753 -5.99 -2.92 -32.08
CA SER A 753 -6.93 -1.80 -31.91
C SER A 753 -6.50 -0.53 -32.64
N LEU A 754 -5.18 -0.36 -32.84
CA LEU A 754 -4.61 0.71 -33.64
C LEU A 754 -5.18 0.72 -35.07
N PHE A 755 -5.57 -0.44 -35.61
CA PHE A 755 -6.11 -0.63 -36.96
C PHE A 755 -7.64 -0.73 -36.92
N MET A 756 -8.19 -1.66 -36.12
CA MET A 756 -9.65 -1.91 -36.08
C MET A 756 -10.47 -0.71 -35.61
N ASP A 757 -9.88 0.11 -34.73
CA ASP A 757 -10.57 1.25 -34.15
C ASP A 757 -10.17 2.56 -34.85
N ARG A 758 -9.71 2.52 -36.12
CA ARG A 758 -9.46 3.71 -36.96
C ARG A 758 -10.43 3.82 -38.14
N THR A 759 -10.69 5.06 -38.55
CA THR A 759 -11.41 5.47 -39.75
C THR A 759 -10.79 6.78 -40.24
N ASP A 760 -10.44 6.88 -41.52
CA ASP A 760 -9.78 8.06 -42.11
C ASP A 760 -8.59 8.56 -41.27
N GLU A 761 -7.66 7.64 -40.99
CA GLU A 761 -6.42 7.82 -40.22
C GLU A 761 -6.61 8.15 -38.73
N LYS A 762 -7.84 8.45 -38.27
CA LYS A 762 -8.15 8.84 -36.90
C LYS A 762 -8.78 7.68 -36.15
N ASN A 763 -8.49 7.56 -34.86
CA ASN A 763 -9.12 6.52 -34.04
C ASN A 763 -10.62 6.83 -33.87
N ALA A 764 -11.50 5.97 -34.38
CA ALA A 764 -12.94 6.14 -34.46
C ALA A 764 -13.61 6.31 -33.09
N LEU A 765 -13.06 5.72 -32.03
CA LEU A 765 -13.54 5.95 -30.66
C LEU A 765 -13.17 7.36 -30.18
N LEU A 766 -11.91 7.77 -30.36
CA LEU A 766 -11.43 9.12 -30.05
C LEU A 766 -12.15 10.18 -30.92
N ASP A 767 -12.50 9.85 -32.16
CA ASP A 767 -13.16 10.77 -33.09
C ASP A 767 -14.67 10.88 -32.86
N ALA A 768 -15.40 9.77 -32.66
CA ALA A 768 -16.81 9.84 -32.27
C ALA A 768 -17.03 10.64 -30.97
N VAL A 769 -16.04 10.63 -30.07
CA VAL A 769 -15.97 11.50 -28.90
C VAL A 769 -15.69 12.96 -29.29
N ARG A 770 -14.72 13.22 -30.17
CA ARG A 770 -14.37 14.57 -30.66
C ARG A 770 -15.53 15.25 -31.38
N GLU A 771 -16.24 14.50 -32.23
CA GLU A 771 -17.44 14.91 -32.97
C GLU A 771 -18.68 15.09 -32.09
N THR A 772 -18.62 14.70 -30.80
CA THR A 772 -19.75 14.78 -29.87
C THR A 772 -20.95 13.89 -30.25
N ASN A 773 -20.75 12.93 -31.18
CA ASN A 773 -21.84 12.15 -31.75
C ASN A 773 -22.17 10.91 -30.89
N GLN A 774 -23.13 11.04 -29.98
CA GLN A 774 -23.56 9.95 -29.09
C GLN A 774 -24.08 8.70 -29.83
N VAL A 775 -24.70 8.87 -31.00
CA VAL A 775 -25.22 7.74 -31.80
C VAL A 775 -24.05 6.99 -32.44
N ASN A 776 -23.09 7.72 -33.00
CA ASN A 776 -21.85 7.13 -33.54
C ASN A 776 -21.03 6.47 -32.43
N LEU A 777 -20.90 7.10 -31.25
CA LEU A 777 -20.25 6.50 -30.08
C LEU A 777 -20.90 5.17 -29.69
N LYS A 778 -22.23 5.10 -29.56
CA LYS A 778 -22.93 3.85 -29.20
C LYS A 778 -22.79 2.78 -30.28
N LYS A 779 -22.72 3.16 -31.56
CA LYS A 779 -22.37 2.27 -32.67
C LYS A 779 -20.95 1.72 -32.52
N VAL A 780 -19.95 2.58 -32.36
CA VAL A 780 -18.54 2.21 -32.17
C VAL A 780 -18.35 1.34 -30.92
N LEU A 781 -18.94 1.69 -29.77
CA LEU A 781 -18.84 0.90 -28.54
C LEU A 781 -19.53 -0.47 -28.61
N LYS A 782 -20.51 -0.65 -29.49
CA LYS A 782 -21.10 -1.97 -29.80
C LYS A 782 -20.10 -2.90 -30.51
N ASP A 783 -19.14 -2.32 -31.24
CA ASP A 783 -18.09 -3.07 -31.93
C ASP A 783 -16.92 -3.48 -31.01
N ARG A 784 -16.93 -3.04 -29.74
CA ARG A 784 -15.97 -3.38 -28.66
C ARG A 784 -14.53 -2.91 -28.95
N PRO A 785 -14.29 -1.59 -29.12
CA PRO A 785 -12.96 -1.03 -29.35
C PRO A 785 -12.10 -1.08 -28.08
N TYR A 786 -10.80 -0.86 -28.22
CA TYR A 786 -9.89 -0.62 -27.11
C TYR A 786 -10.18 0.75 -26.46
N ILE A 787 -10.93 0.68 -25.38
CA ILE A 787 -11.49 1.81 -24.63
C ILE A 787 -10.44 2.80 -24.08
N SER A 788 -9.19 2.35 -23.96
CA SER A 788 -8.06 3.07 -23.37
C SER A 788 -7.03 3.58 -24.39
N ALA A 789 -7.37 3.59 -25.68
CA ALA A 789 -6.48 4.12 -26.73
C ALA A 789 -6.11 5.61 -26.48
N TYR A 790 -4.82 5.92 -26.51
CA TYR A 790 -4.29 7.28 -26.37
C TYR A 790 -4.15 7.97 -27.74
N ASN A 791 -4.43 9.28 -27.78
CA ASN A 791 -4.12 10.14 -28.95
C ASN A 791 -2.68 10.69 -28.90
N THR A 792 -2.29 11.48 -29.90
CA THR A 792 -0.95 12.11 -30.01
C THR A 792 -0.57 13.03 -28.84
N PHE A 793 -1.55 13.51 -28.06
CA PHE A 793 -1.31 14.27 -26.83
C PHE A 793 -1.33 13.38 -25.58
N GLY A 794 -1.28 12.06 -25.77
CA GLY A 794 -1.41 11.05 -24.72
C GLY A 794 -2.76 11.05 -24.03
N ASN A 795 -3.86 11.52 -24.63
CA ASN A 795 -5.19 11.52 -24.00
C ASN A 795 -6.06 10.35 -24.47
N THR A 796 -6.74 9.65 -23.55
CA THR A 796 -7.73 8.60 -23.92
C THR A 796 -9.09 9.17 -24.34
N ALA A 797 -9.98 8.32 -24.85
CA ALA A 797 -11.37 8.68 -25.16
C ALA A 797 -12.11 9.26 -23.95
N LEU A 798 -11.82 8.76 -22.74
CA LEU A 798 -12.37 9.33 -21.52
C LEU A 798 -11.79 10.72 -21.26
N HIS A 799 -10.47 10.92 -21.38
CA HIS A 799 -9.86 12.25 -21.27
C HIS A 799 -10.49 13.26 -22.25
N LEU A 800 -10.80 12.86 -23.49
CA LEU A 800 -11.41 13.74 -24.49
C LEU A 800 -12.88 14.06 -24.22
N SER A 801 -13.71 13.06 -23.90
CA SER A 801 -15.13 13.27 -23.59
C SER A 801 -15.31 14.16 -22.37
N VAL A 802 -14.39 14.01 -21.42
CA VAL A 802 -14.33 14.81 -20.21
C VAL A 802 -13.86 16.24 -20.51
N LYS A 803 -12.79 16.40 -21.30
CA LYS A 803 -12.31 17.71 -21.78
C LYS A 803 -13.37 18.49 -22.57
N LEU A 804 -14.27 17.81 -23.28
CA LEU A 804 -15.27 18.43 -24.15
C LEU A 804 -16.63 18.69 -23.48
N GLY A 805 -16.85 18.14 -22.28
CA GLY A 805 -18.09 18.33 -21.52
C GLY A 805 -19.22 17.47 -22.07
N LEU A 806 -18.96 16.18 -22.31
CA LEU A 806 -19.87 15.26 -23.00
C LEU A 806 -20.36 14.16 -22.03
N PRO A 807 -21.48 14.39 -21.32
CA PRO A 807 -21.84 13.60 -20.13
C PRO A 807 -22.21 12.17 -20.48
N GLU A 808 -23.23 12.00 -21.33
CA GLU A 808 -23.67 10.67 -21.77
C GLU A 808 -22.57 9.91 -22.51
N ILE A 809 -21.65 10.61 -23.18
CA ILE A 809 -20.46 10.01 -23.80
C ILE A 809 -19.50 9.47 -22.74
N ALA A 810 -19.11 10.28 -21.76
CA ALA A 810 -18.24 9.84 -20.66
C ALA A 810 -18.85 8.67 -19.88
N LYS A 811 -20.16 8.71 -19.60
CA LYS A 811 -20.93 7.66 -18.91
C LYS A 811 -20.96 6.36 -19.70
N GLU A 812 -21.19 6.43 -21.01
CA GLU A 812 -21.17 5.26 -21.86
C GLU A 812 -19.75 4.69 -21.94
N LEU A 813 -18.71 5.51 -22.12
CA LEU A 813 -17.31 5.08 -22.10
C LEU A 813 -16.94 4.35 -20.78
N ILE A 814 -17.24 4.93 -19.62
CA ILE A 814 -16.92 4.31 -18.32
C ILE A 814 -17.67 3.00 -18.14
N LYS A 815 -18.97 2.95 -18.46
CA LYS A 815 -19.76 1.70 -18.43
C LYS A 815 -19.22 0.59 -19.35
N ASN A 816 -18.45 0.95 -20.38
CA ASN A 816 -17.80 0.02 -21.30
C ASN A 816 -16.35 -0.35 -20.86
N GLY A 817 -15.91 0.11 -19.69
CA GLY A 817 -14.63 -0.24 -19.07
C GLY A 817 -13.52 0.80 -19.24
N ALA A 818 -13.85 2.06 -19.57
CA ALA A 818 -12.83 3.11 -19.68
C ALA A 818 -12.13 3.34 -18.34
N ASP A 819 -10.82 3.14 -18.30
CA ASP A 819 -10.04 3.25 -17.07
C ASP A 819 -9.80 4.72 -16.71
N GLN A 820 -10.29 5.10 -15.52
CA GLN A 820 -10.17 6.45 -14.98
C GLN A 820 -8.82 6.72 -14.30
N THR A 821 -8.00 5.68 -14.11
CA THR A 821 -6.67 5.76 -13.45
C THR A 821 -5.53 5.99 -14.44
N LEU A 822 -5.80 5.82 -15.74
CA LEU A 822 -4.82 6.07 -16.80
C LEU A 822 -4.45 7.55 -16.86
N LYS A 823 -3.14 7.80 -16.96
CA LYS A 823 -2.56 9.14 -16.95
C LYS A 823 -2.06 9.53 -18.32
N ASN A 824 -2.44 10.72 -18.79
CA ASN A 824 -2.00 11.25 -20.08
C ASN A 824 -0.51 11.64 -20.11
N SER A 825 -0.05 12.19 -21.23
CA SER A 825 1.33 12.71 -21.40
C SER A 825 1.75 13.71 -20.32
N LYS A 826 0.80 14.46 -19.74
CA LYS A 826 1.00 15.43 -18.65
C LYS A 826 0.84 14.82 -17.25
N ASN A 827 0.77 13.49 -17.17
CA ASN A 827 0.44 12.69 -15.98
C ASN A 827 -0.92 13.01 -15.33
N LEU A 828 -1.86 13.60 -16.09
CA LEU A 828 -3.22 13.92 -15.62
C LEU A 828 -4.18 12.76 -15.89
N LEU A 829 -5.15 12.57 -15.00
CA LEU A 829 -6.27 11.63 -15.14
C LEU A 829 -7.40 12.23 -16.01
N PRO A 830 -8.37 11.43 -16.48
CA PRO A 830 -9.50 11.94 -17.26
C PRO A 830 -10.29 13.02 -16.52
N ASN A 831 -10.60 12.83 -15.23
CA ASN A 831 -11.34 13.83 -14.43
C ASN A 831 -10.61 15.19 -14.32
N GLN A 832 -9.28 15.17 -14.32
CA GLN A 832 -8.42 16.36 -14.32
C GLN A 832 -8.37 17.08 -15.69
N MET A 833 -9.04 16.57 -16.71
CA MET A 833 -9.13 17.19 -18.04
C MET A 833 -10.25 18.22 -18.19
N ILE A 834 -11.16 18.32 -17.23
CA ILE A 834 -12.17 19.37 -17.25
C ILE A 834 -11.46 20.73 -17.18
N PRO A 835 -11.74 21.66 -18.14
CA PRO A 835 -11.19 23.01 -18.10
C PRO A 835 -11.79 23.69 -16.90
N VAL A 836 -10.98 24.18 -15.98
CA VAL A 836 -11.53 24.33 -14.64
C VAL A 836 -12.48 25.52 -14.51
N ASP A 837 -12.04 26.60 -15.11
CA ASP A 837 -12.78 27.80 -15.43
C ASP A 837 -13.92 27.57 -16.45
N TYR A 838 -14.42 26.34 -16.69
CA TYR A 838 -15.46 26.12 -17.70
C TYR A 838 -16.77 26.84 -17.35
N LYS A 839 -17.15 27.04 -16.08
CA LYS A 839 -18.43 27.73 -15.75
C LYS A 839 -18.50 29.12 -16.37
N THR A 840 -17.32 29.70 -16.53
CA THR A 840 -17.07 31.08 -16.88
C THR A 840 -16.44 31.21 -18.27
N LYS A 841 -15.78 30.17 -18.80
CA LYS A 841 -15.28 30.08 -20.19
C LYS A 841 -16.18 29.35 -21.19
N PHE A 842 -16.98 28.42 -20.70
CA PHE A 842 -17.91 27.59 -21.47
C PHE A 842 -19.27 27.52 -20.73
N PRO A 843 -19.87 28.67 -20.37
CA PRO A 843 -21.11 28.71 -19.59
C PRO A 843 -22.24 27.90 -20.23
N GLU A 844 -22.33 27.87 -21.56
CA GLU A 844 -23.31 27.06 -22.32
C GLU A 844 -23.07 25.55 -22.26
N ARG A 845 -21.92 25.13 -21.73
CA ARG A 845 -21.59 23.76 -21.39
C ARG A 845 -21.48 23.55 -19.89
N ALA A 846 -21.76 24.55 -19.05
CA ALA A 846 -21.49 24.45 -17.62
C ALA A 846 -22.22 23.29 -16.98
N GLU A 847 -23.52 23.19 -17.23
CA GLU A 847 -24.36 22.07 -16.82
C GLU A 847 -23.89 20.71 -17.36
N LYS A 848 -23.27 20.67 -18.54
CA LYS A 848 -22.79 19.44 -19.19
C LYS A 848 -21.42 19.00 -18.67
N TYR A 849 -20.49 19.92 -18.51
CA TYR A 849 -19.28 19.66 -17.76
C TYR A 849 -19.68 19.18 -16.38
N GLU A 850 -20.60 19.89 -15.71
CA GLU A 850 -21.18 19.43 -14.46
C GLU A 850 -21.64 17.99 -14.55
N GLU A 851 -22.52 17.66 -15.50
CA GLU A 851 -22.98 16.28 -15.66
C GLU A 851 -21.83 15.28 -15.92
N VAL A 852 -20.68 15.71 -16.46
CA VAL A 852 -19.48 14.87 -16.64
C VAL A 852 -18.75 14.48 -15.33
N GLN A 853 -18.36 15.35 -14.38
CA GLN A 853 -17.77 14.82 -13.10
C GLN A 853 -18.89 14.21 -12.27
N LYS A 854 -20.17 14.62 -12.39
CA LYS A 854 -21.28 13.85 -11.80
C LYS A 854 -21.19 12.40 -12.23
N ILE A 855 -20.91 12.18 -13.52
CA ILE A 855 -20.76 10.87 -14.14
C ILE A 855 -19.43 10.19 -13.78
N LEU A 856 -18.28 10.85 -13.95
CA LEU A 856 -16.98 10.29 -13.58
C LEU A 856 -16.98 9.87 -12.11
N LYS A 857 -17.39 10.77 -11.22
CA LYS A 857 -17.51 10.54 -9.78
C LYS A 857 -18.50 9.44 -9.44
N LYS A 858 -19.67 9.39 -10.11
CA LYS A 858 -20.64 8.29 -9.97
C LYS A 858 -20.04 6.92 -10.31
N TYR A 859 -18.98 6.88 -11.11
CA TYR A 859 -18.34 5.66 -11.58
C TYR A 859 -16.84 5.55 -11.21
N GLU A 860 -16.31 6.43 -10.37
CA GLU A 860 -14.86 6.60 -10.11
C GLU A 860 -14.24 5.35 -9.47
N ASN A 861 -14.98 4.77 -8.53
CA ASN A 861 -14.64 3.52 -7.85
C ASN A 861 -15.32 2.29 -8.51
N LYS A 862 -16.10 2.47 -9.58
CA LYS A 862 -16.81 1.38 -10.27
C LYS A 862 -16.02 0.88 -11.47
N ARG A 863 -15.20 -0.15 -11.25
CA ARG A 863 -14.47 -0.83 -12.33
C ARG A 863 -15.42 -1.68 -13.18
N TYR A 864 -15.92 -1.09 -14.26
CA TYR A 864 -16.62 -1.84 -15.31
C TYR A 864 -15.64 -2.76 -16.02
N ARG A 865 -16.05 -4.01 -16.21
CA ARG A 865 -15.19 -5.00 -16.86
C ARG A 865 -15.01 -4.63 -18.33
N ILE A 866 -13.77 -4.47 -18.76
CA ILE A 866 -13.45 -4.07 -20.14
C ILE A 866 -14.06 -5.10 -21.09
N LYS A 867 -14.91 -4.63 -22.00
CA LYS A 867 -15.46 -5.49 -23.05
C LYS A 867 -14.31 -6.04 -23.88
N VAL A 868 -14.18 -7.36 -23.94
CA VAL A 868 -13.13 -8.04 -24.71
C VAL A 868 -13.23 -7.62 -26.18
N PRO A 869 -12.21 -6.95 -26.75
CA PRO A 869 -12.29 -6.52 -28.14
C PRO A 869 -12.35 -7.69 -29.11
N ARG A 870 -12.82 -7.41 -30.33
CA ARG A 870 -13.05 -8.43 -31.36
C ARG A 870 -11.78 -9.24 -31.65
N LYS A 871 -11.94 -10.49 -32.13
CA LYS A 871 -10.79 -11.16 -32.76
C LYS A 871 -10.42 -10.30 -33.96
N PHE A 872 -9.16 -9.90 -34.03
CA PHE A 872 -8.66 -9.25 -35.23
C PHE A 872 -8.78 -10.22 -36.42
N PRO A 873 -9.41 -9.81 -37.53
CA PRO A 873 -9.45 -10.61 -38.75
C PRO A 873 -8.08 -10.52 -39.42
N VAL A 874 -7.34 -11.63 -39.34
CA VAL A 874 -5.98 -11.87 -39.87
C VAL A 874 -5.79 -11.57 -41.37
N SER A 875 -6.87 -11.24 -42.08
CA SER A 875 -6.92 -10.92 -43.51
C SER A 875 -7.21 -9.44 -43.80
N SER A 876 -6.86 -8.52 -42.88
CA SER A 876 -7.32 -7.10 -42.95
C SER A 876 -6.30 -6.04 -42.48
N PHE A 877 -5.00 -6.26 -42.67
CA PHE A 877 -3.92 -5.27 -42.44
C PHE A 877 -2.77 -5.43 -43.44
N HIS A 878 -2.13 -4.30 -43.80
CA HIS A 878 -0.88 -4.32 -44.56
C HIS A 878 0.31 -4.67 -43.67
N ILE A 879 1.36 -5.19 -44.29
CA ILE A 879 2.66 -5.42 -43.66
C ILE A 879 3.68 -4.62 -44.47
N TYR A 880 4.31 -3.64 -43.83
CA TYR A 880 5.39 -2.86 -44.40
C TYR A 880 6.71 -3.47 -43.92
N GLY A 881 7.65 -3.71 -44.84
CA GLY A 881 9.03 -4.02 -44.50
C GLY A 881 9.73 -2.76 -44.03
N ASP A 882 10.50 -2.89 -42.95
CA ASP A 882 11.55 -1.94 -42.57
C ASP A 882 12.66 -1.91 -43.64
N GLU A 883 13.40 -0.79 -43.74
CA GLU A 883 14.45 -0.58 -44.78
C GLU A 883 15.62 -1.59 -44.68
N GLY A 884 15.74 -2.30 -43.55
CA GLY A 884 16.72 -3.38 -43.35
C GLY A 884 16.34 -4.76 -43.92
N ILE A 885 15.14 -4.95 -44.46
CA ILE A 885 14.69 -6.23 -45.05
C ILE A 885 15.10 -6.31 -46.52
N SER A 886 15.64 -7.46 -46.94
CA SER A 886 15.98 -7.69 -48.35
C SER A 886 14.75 -7.66 -49.26
N ASP A 887 14.82 -6.88 -50.36
CA ASP A 887 13.76 -6.73 -51.37
C ASP A 887 13.14 -8.06 -51.81
N GLU A 888 13.97 -9.09 -52.03
CA GLU A 888 13.51 -10.41 -52.50
C GLU A 888 12.54 -11.11 -51.54
N VAL A 889 12.72 -10.95 -50.22
CA VAL A 889 11.83 -11.53 -49.21
C VAL A 889 10.53 -10.73 -49.11
N ALA A 890 10.62 -9.40 -49.21
CA ALA A 890 9.47 -8.50 -49.23
C ALA A 890 8.58 -8.77 -50.47
N ASP A 891 9.16 -8.83 -51.66
CA ASP A 891 8.44 -9.05 -52.92
C ASP A 891 7.72 -10.40 -52.95
N LYS A 892 8.40 -11.48 -52.55
CA LYS A 892 7.80 -12.83 -52.46
C LYS A 892 6.64 -12.86 -51.46
N PHE A 893 6.76 -12.14 -50.35
CA PHE A 893 5.72 -12.06 -49.34
C PHE A 893 4.52 -11.26 -49.87
N LEU A 894 4.75 -10.08 -50.47
CA LEU A 894 3.72 -9.24 -51.05
C LEU A 894 2.96 -9.95 -52.17
N GLU A 895 3.63 -10.68 -53.06
CA GLU A 895 2.99 -11.49 -54.10
C GLU A 895 2.04 -12.55 -53.52
N LYS A 896 2.44 -13.21 -52.44
CA LYS A 896 1.67 -14.30 -51.83
C LYS A 896 0.42 -13.82 -51.08
N PHE A 897 0.39 -12.56 -50.61
CA PHE A 897 -0.65 -12.02 -49.75
C PHE A 897 -1.34 -10.73 -50.29
N ARG A 898 -1.30 -10.48 -51.60
CA ARG A 898 -1.76 -9.24 -52.31
C ARG A 898 -3.14 -8.65 -51.96
N SER A 899 -4.06 -9.38 -51.34
CA SER A 899 -5.50 -9.04 -51.27
C SER A 899 -5.95 -8.23 -50.05
N ILE A 900 -5.04 -7.57 -49.34
CA ILE A 900 -5.31 -7.01 -48.00
C ILE A 900 -5.06 -5.49 -47.96
N TRP A 901 -6.13 -4.70 -47.76
CA TRP A 901 -6.15 -3.23 -47.70
C TRP A 901 -7.26 -2.79 -46.70
N ILE A 902 -7.30 -1.63 -46.01
CA ILE A 902 -6.43 -0.43 -45.90
C ILE A 902 -6.39 -0.02 -44.41
N PHE A 903 -5.22 0.22 -43.77
CA PHE A 903 -5.09 0.99 -42.50
C PHE A 903 -3.65 1.50 -42.25
N GLN A 904 -3.51 2.54 -41.41
CA GLN A 904 -2.22 3.09 -40.92
C GLN A 904 -1.87 2.60 -39.50
N GLY A 905 -0.63 2.12 -39.32
CA GLY A 905 -0.01 1.80 -38.02
C GLY A 905 1.14 0.80 -38.16
N THR A 906 2.05 0.77 -37.19
CA THR A 906 3.27 -0.09 -37.23
C THR A 906 3.25 -1.12 -36.10
N ILE A 907 3.59 -2.38 -36.39
CA ILE A 907 3.85 -3.44 -35.39
C ILE A 907 5.27 -3.96 -35.63
N ILE A 908 6.07 -4.07 -34.56
CA ILE A 908 7.44 -4.57 -34.65
C ILE A 908 7.45 -6.09 -34.43
N MET A 909 8.01 -6.82 -35.39
CA MET A 909 8.04 -8.28 -35.44
C MET A 909 9.45 -8.80 -35.69
N LYS A 910 9.72 -10.05 -35.33
CA LYS A 910 10.94 -10.75 -35.75
C LYS A 910 10.86 -11.03 -37.25
N GLU A 911 11.94 -10.77 -37.98
CA GLU A 911 12.10 -11.03 -39.42
C GLU A 911 11.64 -12.44 -39.83
N GLN A 912 11.95 -13.44 -38.99
CA GLN A 912 11.55 -14.84 -39.15
C GLN A 912 10.05 -15.05 -39.43
N TRP A 913 9.17 -14.15 -38.99
CA TRP A 913 7.73 -14.27 -39.23
C TRP A 913 7.37 -14.32 -40.71
N MET A 914 8.00 -13.48 -41.55
CA MET A 914 7.73 -13.45 -42.99
C MET A 914 8.23 -14.73 -43.67
N ILE A 915 9.43 -15.19 -43.27
CA ILE A 915 10.06 -16.43 -43.75
C ILE A 915 9.17 -17.64 -43.42
N ASP A 916 8.67 -17.71 -42.18
CA ASP A 916 7.81 -18.79 -41.71
C ASP A 916 6.41 -18.75 -42.36
N CYS A 917 5.85 -17.57 -42.61
CA CYS A 917 4.58 -17.42 -43.34
C CYS A 917 4.71 -17.74 -44.83
N LEU A 918 5.85 -17.44 -45.45
CA LEU A 918 6.17 -17.88 -46.81
C LEU A 918 6.22 -19.41 -46.90
N SER A 919 6.77 -20.08 -45.88
CA SER A 919 6.80 -21.54 -45.80
C SER A 919 5.43 -22.16 -45.46
N ASN A 920 4.72 -21.60 -44.47
CA ASN A 920 3.42 -22.08 -44.01
C ASN A 920 2.42 -20.91 -43.83
N PRO A 921 1.52 -20.69 -44.81
CA PRO A 921 0.57 -19.58 -44.80
C PRO A 921 -0.38 -19.54 -43.59
N LYS A 922 -0.55 -20.65 -42.85
CA LYS A 922 -1.39 -20.67 -41.64
C LYS A 922 -0.74 -19.95 -40.45
N LEU A 923 0.56 -19.69 -40.48
CA LEU A 923 1.28 -18.98 -39.42
C LEU A 923 0.99 -17.47 -39.39
N ILE A 924 0.31 -16.94 -40.40
CA ILE A 924 -0.21 -15.56 -40.39
C ILE A 924 -1.23 -15.34 -39.26
N GLU A 925 -1.92 -16.40 -38.77
CA GLU A 925 -2.78 -16.36 -37.58
C GLU A 925 -2.03 -16.50 -36.24
N ARG A 926 -0.72 -16.73 -36.29
CA ARG A 926 0.18 -16.98 -35.15
C ARG A 926 1.27 -15.93 -35.02
N ASP A 927 1.11 -14.80 -35.69
CA ASP A 927 1.89 -13.57 -35.54
C ASP A 927 2.32 -13.24 -34.09
N VAL A 928 1.44 -13.47 -33.10
CA VAL A 928 1.72 -13.26 -31.68
C VAL A 928 2.97 -13.98 -31.16
N ASP A 929 3.34 -15.13 -31.76
CA ASP A 929 4.48 -15.96 -31.35
C ASP A 929 5.83 -15.38 -31.89
N TYR A 930 5.75 -14.47 -32.86
CA TYR A 930 6.89 -13.84 -33.54
C TYR A 930 7.08 -12.36 -33.18
N LEU A 931 6.27 -11.82 -32.27
CA LEU A 931 6.41 -10.44 -31.80
C LEU A 931 7.72 -10.24 -31.04
N ILE A 932 8.23 -9.00 -31.07
CA ILE A 932 9.26 -8.58 -30.12
C ILE A 932 8.57 -8.33 -28.77
N GLU A 933 8.71 -9.30 -27.84
CA GLU A 933 8.08 -9.23 -26.52
C GLU A 933 8.82 -8.32 -25.53
N LYS A 934 10.10 -8.00 -25.78
CA LYS A 934 10.92 -7.15 -24.91
C LYS A 934 11.73 -6.16 -25.72
N VAL A 935 11.68 -4.88 -25.34
CA VAL A 935 12.51 -3.84 -25.94
C VAL A 935 13.28 -3.08 -24.86
N ASN A 936 14.58 -2.94 -25.09
CA ASN A 936 15.50 -2.20 -24.22
C ASN A 936 15.72 -0.81 -24.81
N TYR A 937 15.37 0.23 -24.06
CA TYR A 937 15.65 1.62 -24.43
C TYR A 937 16.29 2.34 -23.23
N LYS A 938 17.48 2.91 -23.46
CA LYS A 938 18.30 3.58 -22.42
C LYS A 938 18.48 2.73 -21.15
N GLY A 939 18.74 1.42 -21.32
CA GLY A 939 18.97 0.48 -20.23
C GLY A 939 17.70 -0.02 -19.52
N LYS A 940 16.51 0.50 -19.87
CA LYS A 940 15.23 0.00 -19.35
C LYS A 940 14.60 -0.99 -20.32
N VAL A 941 14.35 -2.20 -19.83
CA VAL A 941 13.55 -3.22 -20.54
C VAL A 941 12.07 -2.95 -20.31
N PHE A 942 11.30 -2.91 -21.39
CA PHE A 942 9.85 -2.90 -21.42
C PHE A 942 9.38 -4.27 -21.93
N ASP A 943 8.52 -4.97 -21.20
CA ASP A 943 8.18 -6.38 -21.45
C ASP A 943 6.71 -6.62 -21.81
N THR A 944 5.92 -5.56 -22.00
CA THR A 944 4.57 -5.69 -22.59
C THR A 944 4.24 -4.56 -23.56
N VAL A 945 3.29 -4.85 -24.47
CA VAL A 945 2.92 -3.91 -25.54
C VAL A 945 2.29 -2.62 -25.00
N LEU A 946 1.69 -2.67 -23.81
CA LEU A 946 1.12 -1.50 -23.15
C LEU A 946 2.20 -0.60 -22.54
N GLN A 947 3.24 -1.17 -21.91
CA GLN A 947 4.24 -0.37 -21.19
C GLN A 947 5.02 0.58 -22.09
N TRP A 948 5.56 0.08 -23.21
CA TRP A 948 6.33 0.91 -24.15
C TRP A 948 5.44 1.81 -25.01
N SER A 949 4.22 1.41 -25.40
CA SER A 949 3.29 2.28 -26.13
C SER A 949 2.78 3.43 -25.26
N GLU A 950 2.57 3.20 -23.95
CA GLU A 950 2.37 4.29 -22.99
C GLU A 950 3.60 5.20 -22.88
N TYR A 951 4.82 4.64 -22.91
CA TYR A 951 6.05 5.43 -22.84
C TYR A 951 6.25 6.31 -24.08
N MET A 952 5.98 5.79 -25.28
CA MET A 952 5.97 6.54 -26.54
C MET A 952 4.85 7.60 -26.55
N ALA A 953 3.62 7.25 -26.17
CA ALA A 953 2.50 8.20 -26.07
C ALA A 953 2.69 9.29 -25.00
N LYS A 954 3.62 9.07 -24.06
CA LYS A 954 4.08 10.06 -23.06
C LYS A 954 5.36 10.80 -23.50
N GLY A 955 5.85 10.57 -24.72
CA GLY A 955 7.06 11.19 -25.27
C GLY A 955 8.38 10.80 -24.58
N LYS A 956 8.37 9.71 -23.80
CA LYS A 956 9.52 9.25 -22.99
C LYS A 956 10.42 8.25 -23.70
N MET A 957 9.94 7.76 -24.84
CA MET A 957 10.68 7.03 -25.87
C MET A 957 10.34 7.77 -27.18
N PRO A 958 11.30 7.99 -28.10
CA PRO A 958 10.97 8.53 -29.42
C PRO A 958 9.94 7.61 -30.10
N TYR A 959 9.13 8.18 -30.98
CA TYR A 959 8.34 7.36 -31.89
C TYR A 959 9.30 6.56 -32.77
N LEU A 960 9.15 5.23 -32.74
CA LEU A 960 9.74 4.30 -33.69
C LEU A 960 8.91 4.32 -34.98
#